data_AF-A0AAD4QU11-F1
#
_entry.id   AF-A0AAD4QU11-F1
#
_cell.length_a   1.000
_cell.length_b   1.000
_cell.length_c   1.000
_cell.angle_alpha   90.00
_cell.angle_beta   90.00
_cell.angle_gamma   90.00
#
_symmetry.space_group_name_H-M   'P 1'
#
loop_
_entity.id
_entity.type
_entity.pdbx_description
1 polymer ?
#
loop_
_entity_poly.entity_id
_entity_poly.type
_entity_poly.pdbx_seq_one_letter_code
_entity_poly.pdbx_strand_id
1 'polypeptide(L)'
;MFPLTSILRRNESTAIPDRILELLLLSLRILCEDWWWYCDLQTWEQLFMLCSAFIGNMESKGNVKERDDESKEAAIYCLISLTRERGVESAPTSLPQSLPADVILSKFLTHAHSDRFIPILGQTLNALTTSVLELLRILLELFVSNDFMPTVLPGMVSTMSRLALGISASKGWANGDIVSLALSVMQEAVIKSVGDDVCIKEGLVRNITDLDDLIMVAEETGEHEMPAGKVHQVVRTPSWLKATSYQLLMALKILTPIVSHPTAAALIALSSLSSSLLESTSLTLPSCQPLLASFLLSLSQSTFVSVSSHAYNSLIRLTSPGSKVGHPLLQSLLRMTGDILSTLPRLLPSRADSKVEHLAGQVEAICRLVISTPSDGSGNFSTLSKGVGKLFGPMGGIEKWGWRLLTVMEFDLLPVTVMATPVAQLMLEHGVDHYEPTFPELTLKHVAIQSTQTALERMFRALGNAGGEDCIYSVEWLAAVGGSRKDSRGVAALWLGCRLLEGIAGFSADAVRVDVFLRDSKRLDKVTRGLSRSMAELWDVNNPDFELSGALQEDPIDDIPNIEHVRGIVTLDQSLRIGHGPSITPRKTSQPVFHSMVALQVLSVSARVLQGRFATMLLHTLYPVLHSIVSPVSQLSDSGFAALNSIASSMSYASPANLLLSNFDYVLDAVSRRLSRQRLDIDAVKVLLIVIRLVGRDVIQKAADVVEECFDRLDDFHGYNVVVDGLVEVLHEVIRIVESAEDSHVVREEGTGPVITTPPDDTRMDAFERWFASRDDTGGYDKDSTEYGPAPGHSRGESHEEELKSDESQEKTDPGQAQVTPLQALTKQIVSRTIYFLTHESATTRAKILTLLSSAVPVLPESALLTSIHQAWPFILNKLSDTEPFVVTAATGLVEVLSMHVGSFMYRKVWDDVWPRFKTLLQRLEVADSKSALARREPGSVGTESAYTQSHRLHRSMLKTMTAAMENVQVNDASAWEMLAYFRRFLHSQVHKELQTSGKNNADSVWLILSSTTATDCSHTSFLRRAEWDIRKNSNVILQHLQQQTGL
;
A
#
# COMPACT_ATOMS: atom_id res chain seq x y z
N MET A 1 -55.40 -11.87 -53.82
CA MET A 1 -55.88 -10.46 -53.70
C MET A 1 -57.39 -10.29 -53.82
N PHE A 2 -58.05 -10.82 -54.87
CA PHE A 2 -59.49 -10.62 -55.14
C PHE A 2 -60.48 -10.87 -53.97
N PRO A 3 -60.27 -11.87 -53.08
CA PRO A 3 -61.16 -12.09 -51.93
C PRO A 3 -61.00 -11.03 -50.83
N LEU A 4 -59.77 -10.61 -50.55
CA LEU A 4 -59.44 -9.67 -49.47
C LEU A 4 -59.87 -8.25 -49.82
N THR A 5 -59.66 -7.83 -51.06
CA THR A 5 -60.14 -6.52 -51.55
C THR A 5 -61.67 -6.44 -51.61
N SER A 6 -62.37 -7.56 -51.82
CA SER A 6 -63.83 -7.58 -51.75
C SER A 6 -64.36 -7.38 -50.33
N ILE A 7 -63.61 -7.77 -49.28
CA ILE A 7 -63.99 -7.56 -47.87
C ILE A 7 -63.78 -6.09 -47.49
N LEU A 8 -62.65 -5.50 -47.91
CA LEU A 8 -62.32 -4.09 -47.66
C LEU A 8 -63.22 -3.11 -48.43
N ARG A 9 -63.69 -3.47 -49.63
CA ARG A 9 -64.57 -2.61 -50.44
C ARG A 9 -66.05 -2.68 -50.07
N ARG A 10 -66.49 -3.75 -49.41
CA ARG A 10 -67.91 -3.96 -49.06
C ARG A 10 -68.29 -3.41 -47.69
N ASN A 11 -67.32 -3.18 -46.81
CA ASN A 11 -67.55 -2.74 -45.45
C ASN A 11 -66.79 -1.43 -45.21
N GLU A 12 -67.41 -0.47 -44.51
CA GLU A 12 -66.68 0.72 -44.04
C GLU A 12 -65.58 0.33 -43.05
N SER A 13 -64.48 1.10 -43.03
CA SER A 13 -63.29 0.82 -42.22
C SER A 13 -63.56 0.75 -40.72
N THR A 14 -64.67 1.32 -40.24
CA THR A 14 -65.17 1.27 -38.86
C THR A 14 -66.00 0.01 -38.54
N ALA A 15 -66.61 -0.62 -39.54
CA ALA A 15 -67.56 -1.73 -39.38
C ALA A 15 -66.89 -3.12 -39.29
N ILE A 16 -65.61 -3.22 -39.61
CA ILE A 16 -64.86 -4.47 -39.56
C ILE A 16 -64.46 -4.78 -38.10
N PRO A 17 -64.77 -5.98 -37.57
CA PRO A 17 -64.28 -6.41 -36.25
C PRO A 17 -62.75 -6.50 -36.21
N ASP A 18 -62.17 -6.09 -35.09
CA ASP A 18 -60.71 -5.99 -34.90
C ASP A 18 -59.97 -7.30 -35.23
N ARG A 19 -60.44 -8.44 -34.71
CA ARG A 19 -59.86 -9.77 -35.01
C ARG A 19 -59.87 -10.15 -36.49
N ILE A 20 -60.87 -9.69 -37.25
CA ILE A 20 -60.96 -9.96 -38.70
C ILE A 20 -59.97 -9.05 -39.44
N LEU A 21 -59.86 -7.79 -39.00
CA LEU A 21 -58.91 -6.82 -39.54
C LEU A 21 -57.47 -7.29 -39.33
N GLU A 22 -57.12 -7.76 -38.13
CA GLU A 22 -55.81 -8.35 -37.80
C GLU A 22 -55.45 -9.50 -38.78
N LEU A 23 -56.33 -10.50 -38.92
CA LEU A 23 -56.10 -11.63 -39.83
C LEU A 23 -56.02 -11.20 -41.30
N LEU A 24 -56.79 -10.19 -41.69
CA LEU A 24 -56.75 -9.61 -43.04
C LEU A 24 -55.38 -8.97 -43.29
N LEU A 25 -54.89 -8.15 -42.36
CA LEU A 25 -53.59 -7.49 -42.46
C LEU A 25 -52.41 -8.48 -42.43
N LEU A 26 -52.50 -9.53 -41.61
CA LEU A 26 -51.51 -10.63 -41.62
C LEU A 26 -51.51 -11.38 -42.96
N SER A 27 -52.68 -11.62 -43.56
CA SER A 27 -52.77 -12.24 -44.88
C SER A 27 -52.23 -11.32 -45.99
N LEU A 28 -52.45 -10.01 -45.89
CA LEU A 28 -51.88 -9.01 -46.79
C LEU A 28 -50.36 -8.94 -46.66
N ARG A 29 -49.81 -8.99 -45.44
CA ARG A 29 -48.37 -9.06 -45.19
C ARG A 29 -47.73 -10.22 -45.95
N ILE A 30 -48.27 -11.43 -45.82
CA ILE A 30 -47.73 -12.62 -46.51
C ILE A 30 -47.78 -12.43 -48.04
N LEU A 31 -48.86 -11.83 -48.55
CA LEU A 31 -48.98 -11.58 -49.99
C LEU A 31 -48.03 -10.47 -50.47
N CYS A 32 -47.79 -9.44 -49.67
CA CYS A 32 -46.84 -8.37 -49.97
C CYS A 32 -45.41 -8.90 -50.13
N GLU A 33 -45.05 -10.01 -49.48
CA GLU A 33 -43.73 -10.63 -49.63
C GLU A 33 -43.43 -11.09 -51.06
N ASP A 34 -44.39 -11.65 -51.79
CA ASP A 34 -44.15 -12.03 -53.19
C ASP A 34 -44.56 -10.94 -54.17
N TRP A 35 -45.55 -10.14 -53.80
CA TRP A 35 -46.22 -9.25 -54.74
C TRP A 35 -45.53 -7.89 -54.93
N TRP A 36 -44.69 -7.45 -54.00
CA TRP A 36 -43.90 -6.21 -54.14
C TRP A 36 -43.09 -6.15 -55.44
N TRP A 37 -42.57 -7.30 -55.92
CA TRP A 37 -41.82 -7.41 -57.17
C TRP A 37 -42.63 -7.06 -58.42
N TYR A 38 -43.97 -7.15 -58.35
CA TYR A 38 -44.89 -6.90 -59.46
C TYR A 38 -45.86 -5.74 -59.18
N CYS A 39 -45.68 -5.04 -58.06
CA CYS A 39 -46.61 -4.03 -57.59
C CYS A 39 -46.54 -2.76 -58.43
N ASP A 40 -47.70 -2.25 -58.85
CA ASP A 40 -47.83 -0.95 -59.50
C ASP A 40 -47.94 0.18 -58.46
N LEU A 41 -47.63 1.40 -58.91
CA LEU A 41 -47.47 2.57 -58.04
C LEU A 41 -48.76 2.96 -57.30
N GLN A 42 -49.92 2.87 -57.98
CA GLN A 42 -51.22 3.20 -57.40
C GLN A 42 -51.62 2.21 -56.32
N THR A 43 -51.36 0.93 -56.55
CA THR A 43 -51.71 -0.10 -55.59
C THR A 43 -50.81 -0.07 -54.36
N TRP A 44 -49.51 0.24 -54.54
CA TRP A 44 -48.59 0.50 -53.45
C TRP A 44 -49.05 1.69 -52.58
N GLU A 45 -49.43 2.80 -53.21
CA GLU A 45 -49.95 3.99 -52.52
C GLU A 45 -51.22 3.68 -51.72
N GLN A 46 -52.17 2.95 -52.31
CA GLN A 46 -53.42 2.57 -51.64
C GLN A 46 -53.18 1.66 -50.43
N LEU A 47 -52.27 0.70 -50.52
CA LEU A 47 -51.91 -0.17 -49.39
C LEU A 47 -51.18 0.58 -48.30
N PHE A 48 -50.28 1.49 -48.68
CA PHE A 48 -49.60 2.36 -47.74
C PHE A 48 -50.61 3.22 -46.99
N MET A 49 -51.50 3.93 -47.71
CA MET A 49 -52.55 4.76 -47.10
C MET A 49 -53.50 3.94 -46.22
N LEU A 50 -53.88 2.75 -46.65
CA LEU A 50 -54.76 1.86 -45.88
C LEU A 50 -54.13 1.48 -44.54
N CYS A 51 -52.89 0.96 -44.55
CA CYS A 51 -52.22 0.57 -43.31
C CYS A 51 -51.95 1.80 -42.41
N SER A 52 -51.61 2.92 -43.04
CA SER A 52 -51.39 4.21 -42.38
C SER A 52 -52.64 4.78 -41.72
N ALA A 53 -53.80 4.63 -42.35
CA ALA A 53 -55.09 5.05 -41.81
C ALA A 53 -55.48 4.24 -40.57
N PHE A 54 -55.18 2.94 -40.54
CA PHE A 54 -55.43 2.09 -39.38
C PHE A 54 -54.50 2.35 -38.20
N ILE A 55 -53.29 2.85 -38.47
CA ILE A 55 -52.31 3.21 -37.42
C ILE A 55 -52.62 4.61 -36.85
N GLY A 56 -52.97 5.58 -37.71
CA GLY A 56 -53.12 6.99 -37.34
C GLY A 56 -54.55 7.52 -37.25
N ASN A 57 -55.57 6.68 -37.42
CA ASN A 57 -56.99 7.08 -37.53
C ASN A 57 -57.24 8.19 -38.58
N MET A 58 -56.58 8.11 -39.74
CA MET A 58 -56.57 9.19 -40.74
C MET A 58 -57.93 9.44 -41.42
N GLU A 59 -58.88 8.51 -41.31
CA GLU A 59 -60.13 8.52 -42.07
C GLU A 59 -61.32 9.23 -41.40
N SER A 60 -61.26 9.72 -40.15
CA SER A 60 -62.45 10.36 -39.57
C SER A 60 -62.19 11.46 -38.55
N LYS A 61 -62.78 12.64 -38.80
CA LYS A 61 -62.93 13.76 -37.85
C LYS A 61 -63.99 13.47 -36.76
N GLY A 62 -63.98 12.28 -36.17
CA GLY A 62 -64.99 11.83 -35.21
C GLY A 62 -64.41 11.02 -34.05
N ASN A 63 -65.14 11.00 -32.94
CA ASN A 63 -64.81 10.32 -31.69
C ASN A 63 -65.01 8.80 -31.83
N VAL A 64 -64.21 8.15 -32.69
CA VAL A 64 -64.29 6.72 -33.00
C VAL A 64 -63.43 5.92 -32.03
N LYS A 65 -63.94 4.74 -31.64
CA LYS A 65 -63.27 3.76 -30.77
C LYS A 65 -61.86 3.43 -31.30
N GLU A 66 -60.84 3.61 -30.47
CA GLU A 66 -59.48 3.19 -30.79
C GLU A 66 -59.46 1.69 -31.11
N ARG A 67 -58.79 1.32 -32.21
CA ARG A 67 -58.54 -0.07 -32.59
C ARG A 67 -57.62 -0.73 -31.56
N ASP A 68 -57.76 -2.04 -31.42
CA ASP A 68 -56.88 -2.83 -30.55
C ASP A 68 -55.42 -2.76 -31.02
N ASP A 69 -54.51 -3.03 -30.09
CA ASP A 69 -53.08 -2.88 -30.35
C ASP A 69 -52.58 -4.00 -31.28
N GLU A 70 -53.24 -5.17 -31.28
CA GLU A 70 -52.98 -6.28 -32.18
C GLU A 70 -53.29 -5.94 -33.65
N SER A 71 -54.39 -5.23 -33.95
CA SER A 71 -54.67 -4.79 -35.33
C SER A 71 -53.69 -3.71 -35.80
N LYS A 72 -53.29 -2.80 -34.91
CA LYS A 72 -52.26 -1.79 -35.21
C LYS A 72 -50.92 -2.46 -35.49
N GLU A 73 -50.54 -3.45 -34.70
CA GLU A 73 -49.32 -4.22 -34.89
C GLU A 73 -49.32 -4.98 -36.23
N ALA A 74 -50.45 -5.61 -36.58
CA ALA A 74 -50.61 -6.28 -37.88
C ALA A 74 -50.48 -5.30 -39.06
N ALA A 75 -51.03 -4.07 -38.94
CA ALA A 75 -50.88 -3.02 -39.95
C ALA A 75 -49.42 -2.58 -40.11
N ILE A 76 -48.70 -2.45 -39.00
CA ILE A 76 -47.28 -2.08 -38.98
C ILE A 76 -46.44 -3.15 -39.67
N TYR A 77 -46.61 -4.44 -39.35
CA TYR A 77 -45.84 -5.49 -40.03
C TYR A 77 -46.17 -5.58 -41.53
N CYS A 78 -47.40 -5.28 -41.92
CA CYS A 78 -47.76 -5.18 -43.33
C CYS A 78 -47.00 -4.02 -44.01
N LEU A 79 -46.88 -2.86 -43.34
CA LEU A 79 -46.05 -1.75 -43.83
C LEU A 79 -44.57 -2.10 -43.90
N ILE A 80 -44.00 -2.77 -42.89
CA ILE A 80 -42.60 -3.21 -42.91
C ILE A 80 -42.33 -4.10 -44.13
N SER A 81 -43.21 -5.05 -44.42
CA SER A 81 -43.09 -5.93 -45.60
C SER A 81 -43.16 -5.16 -46.93
N LEU A 82 -43.92 -4.05 -46.96
CA LEU A 82 -44.09 -3.17 -48.11
C LEU A 82 -42.90 -2.22 -48.33
N THR A 83 -42.23 -1.80 -47.26
CA THR A 83 -41.21 -0.72 -47.29
C THR A 83 -39.78 -1.20 -47.06
N ARG A 84 -39.55 -2.44 -46.63
CA ARG A 84 -38.19 -2.97 -46.47
C ARG A 84 -37.43 -3.08 -47.80
N GLU A 85 -36.12 -2.87 -47.73
CA GLU A 85 -35.20 -3.15 -48.84
C GLU A 85 -35.10 -4.66 -49.11
N ARG A 86 -34.94 -5.04 -50.38
CA ARG A 86 -34.93 -6.44 -50.82
C ARG A 86 -33.69 -6.74 -51.65
N GLY A 87 -32.90 -7.71 -51.18
CA GLY A 87 -31.73 -8.21 -51.90
C GLY A 87 -32.06 -9.29 -52.93
N VAL A 88 -31.07 -9.64 -53.75
CA VAL A 88 -31.16 -10.65 -54.84
C VAL A 88 -31.63 -12.02 -54.33
N GLU A 89 -31.34 -12.36 -53.07
CA GLU A 89 -31.72 -13.63 -52.43
C GLU A 89 -33.23 -13.76 -52.15
N SER A 90 -33.97 -12.65 -52.09
CA SER A 90 -35.41 -12.62 -51.81
C SER A 90 -36.29 -12.64 -53.07
N ALA A 91 -35.68 -12.83 -54.24
CA ALA A 91 -36.37 -12.86 -55.52
C ALA A 91 -37.06 -14.23 -55.73
N PRO A 92 -38.37 -14.26 -56.05
CA PRO A 92 -39.02 -15.50 -56.45
C PRO A 92 -38.34 -16.12 -57.68
N THR A 93 -38.19 -17.44 -57.68
CA THR A 93 -37.51 -18.24 -58.73
C THR A 93 -38.11 -18.05 -60.14
N SER A 94 -39.31 -17.48 -60.23
CA SER A 94 -40.06 -17.19 -61.45
C SER A 94 -39.77 -15.81 -62.09
N LEU A 95 -38.91 -14.97 -61.50
CA LEU A 95 -38.57 -13.67 -62.06
C LEU A 95 -37.54 -13.77 -63.20
N PRO A 96 -37.73 -13.04 -64.31
CA PRO A 96 -36.66 -12.83 -65.28
C PRO A 96 -35.47 -12.13 -64.61
N GLN A 97 -34.24 -12.59 -64.87
CA GLN A 97 -32.97 -12.09 -64.29
C GLN A 97 -32.66 -10.58 -64.56
N SER A 98 -33.61 -9.79 -65.08
CA SER A 98 -33.41 -8.46 -65.65
C SER A 98 -34.07 -7.30 -64.91
N LEU A 99 -34.67 -7.50 -63.73
CA LEU A 99 -35.29 -6.42 -62.95
C LEU A 99 -34.56 -6.29 -61.59
N PRO A 100 -33.60 -5.35 -61.46
CA PRO A 100 -32.95 -5.10 -60.19
C PRO A 100 -33.96 -4.52 -59.20
N ALA A 101 -33.97 -5.02 -57.96
CA ALA A 101 -34.81 -4.52 -56.88
C ALA A 101 -34.67 -2.99 -56.71
N ASP A 102 -33.47 -2.46 -56.94
CA ASP A 102 -33.12 -1.03 -56.87
C ASP A 102 -33.95 -0.16 -57.82
N VAL A 103 -34.33 -0.68 -59.00
CA VAL A 103 -35.13 0.06 -59.98
C VAL A 103 -36.60 0.15 -59.55
N ILE A 104 -37.10 -0.87 -58.86
CA ILE A 104 -38.46 -0.87 -58.32
C ILE A 104 -38.51 0.03 -57.08
N LEU A 105 -37.53 -0.10 -56.19
CA LEU A 105 -37.42 0.73 -55.00
C LEU A 105 -37.30 2.22 -55.37
N SER A 106 -36.42 2.58 -56.31
CA SER A 106 -36.27 3.97 -56.77
C SER A 106 -37.56 4.57 -57.35
N LYS A 107 -38.40 3.77 -58.04
CA LYS A 107 -39.73 4.23 -58.48
C LYS A 107 -40.63 4.59 -57.29
N PHE A 108 -40.68 3.76 -56.25
CA PHE A 108 -41.44 4.07 -55.04
C PHE A 108 -40.86 5.28 -54.29
N LEU A 109 -39.54 5.42 -54.22
CA LEU A 109 -38.87 6.58 -53.62
C LEU A 109 -39.22 7.89 -54.34
N THR A 110 -39.15 7.92 -55.68
CA THR A 110 -39.53 9.12 -56.45
C THR A 110 -40.99 9.52 -56.24
N HIS A 111 -41.89 8.55 -56.08
CA HIS A 111 -43.29 8.82 -55.76
C HIS A 111 -43.49 9.30 -54.32
N ALA A 112 -42.78 8.72 -53.36
CA ALA A 112 -42.85 9.13 -51.96
C ALA A 112 -42.39 10.59 -51.75
N HIS A 113 -41.49 11.07 -52.60
CA HIS A 113 -41.05 12.47 -52.62
C HIS A 113 -41.99 13.43 -53.37
N SER A 114 -43.13 12.96 -53.88
CA SER A 114 -44.14 13.81 -54.53
C SER A 114 -44.88 14.69 -53.52
N ASP A 115 -45.16 15.95 -53.89
CA ASP A 115 -45.88 16.92 -53.03
C ASP A 115 -47.25 16.44 -52.55
N ARG A 116 -47.88 15.47 -53.26
CA ARG A 116 -49.16 14.86 -52.86
C ARG A 116 -49.01 13.84 -51.74
N PHE A 117 -47.87 13.16 -51.68
CA PHE A 117 -47.63 12.05 -50.75
C PHE A 117 -46.91 12.48 -49.46
N ILE A 118 -46.16 13.59 -49.49
CA ILE A 118 -45.47 14.14 -48.31
C ILE A 118 -46.40 14.35 -47.09
N PRO A 119 -47.64 14.88 -47.21
CA PRO A 119 -48.53 15.02 -46.06
C PRO A 119 -48.96 13.68 -45.45
N ILE A 120 -49.19 12.67 -46.30
CA ILE A 120 -49.55 11.31 -45.87
C ILE A 120 -48.35 10.72 -45.11
N LEU A 121 -47.15 10.82 -45.68
CA LEU A 121 -45.92 10.38 -45.04
C LEU A 121 -45.71 11.11 -43.69
N GLY A 122 -45.89 12.43 -43.62
CA GLY A 122 -45.79 13.19 -42.38
C GLY A 122 -46.78 12.73 -41.30
N GLN A 123 -48.03 12.48 -41.67
CA GLN A 123 -49.05 11.97 -40.75
C GLN A 123 -48.73 10.54 -40.27
N THR A 124 -48.19 9.69 -41.15
CA THR A 124 -47.74 8.34 -40.76
C THR A 124 -46.61 8.38 -39.76
N LEU A 125 -45.60 9.22 -40.00
CA LEU A 125 -44.47 9.37 -39.10
C LEU A 125 -44.93 9.83 -37.72
N ASN A 126 -45.85 10.79 -37.66
CA ASN A 126 -46.40 11.27 -36.40
C ASN A 126 -47.17 10.17 -35.64
N ALA A 127 -47.98 9.37 -36.34
CA ALA A 127 -48.70 8.25 -35.74
C ALA A 127 -47.77 7.12 -35.24
N LEU A 128 -46.68 6.86 -35.97
CA LEU A 128 -45.70 5.82 -35.66
C LEU A 128 -44.75 6.16 -34.50
N THR A 129 -44.70 7.42 -34.06
CA THR A 129 -43.81 7.85 -32.96
C THR A 129 -44.08 7.16 -31.61
N THR A 130 -45.18 6.41 -31.47
CA THR A 130 -45.62 5.81 -30.20
C THR A 130 -45.77 4.29 -30.21
N SER A 131 -45.67 3.63 -31.37
CA SER A 131 -46.01 2.20 -31.52
C SER A 131 -44.79 1.31 -31.83
N VAL A 132 -44.27 1.35 -33.07
CA VAL A 132 -43.15 0.47 -33.52
C VAL A 132 -42.04 1.27 -34.19
N LEU A 133 -40.90 1.31 -33.50
CA LEU A 133 -39.72 2.09 -33.90
C LEU A 133 -38.95 1.49 -35.10
N GLU A 134 -39.11 0.19 -35.36
CA GLU A 134 -38.45 -0.48 -36.49
C GLU A 134 -38.96 0.04 -37.84
N LEU A 135 -40.29 0.11 -38.02
CA LEU A 135 -40.89 0.69 -39.22
C LEU A 135 -40.50 2.16 -39.38
N LEU A 136 -40.47 2.90 -38.27
CA LEU A 136 -40.10 4.31 -38.28
C LEU A 136 -38.67 4.51 -38.76
N ARG A 137 -37.73 3.66 -38.33
CA ARG A 137 -36.35 3.66 -38.82
C ARG A 137 -36.30 3.41 -40.34
N ILE A 138 -36.97 2.38 -40.84
CA ILE A 138 -36.99 2.04 -42.27
C ILE A 138 -37.53 3.21 -43.11
N LEU A 139 -38.63 3.82 -42.67
CA LEU A 139 -39.23 4.97 -43.36
C LEU A 139 -38.28 6.18 -43.36
N LEU A 140 -37.62 6.46 -42.25
CA LEU A 140 -36.66 7.57 -42.16
C LEU A 140 -35.41 7.34 -43.00
N GLU A 141 -34.88 6.11 -43.01
CA GLU A 141 -33.66 5.74 -43.75
C GLU A 141 -33.90 5.76 -45.26
N LEU A 142 -35.04 5.22 -45.74
CA LEU A 142 -35.30 5.04 -47.16
C LEU A 142 -36.23 6.09 -47.78
N PHE A 143 -37.38 6.40 -47.18
CA PHE A 143 -38.49 7.12 -47.84
C PHE A 143 -38.56 8.62 -47.54
N VAL A 144 -37.95 9.08 -46.45
CA VAL A 144 -37.98 10.51 -46.08
C VAL A 144 -36.85 11.25 -46.78
N SER A 145 -37.21 12.27 -47.57
CA SER A 145 -36.26 13.18 -48.21
C SER A 145 -35.58 14.09 -47.17
N ASN A 146 -34.35 14.50 -47.48
CA ASN A 146 -33.61 15.42 -46.61
C ASN A 146 -34.42 16.70 -46.36
N ASP A 147 -35.06 17.26 -47.39
CA ASP A 147 -35.81 18.55 -47.33
C ASP A 147 -37.06 18.51 -46.46
N PHE A 148 -37.66 17.33 -46.30
CA PHE A 148 -38.81 17.16 -45.42
C PHE A 148 -38.38 16.95 -43.95
N MET A 149 -37.20 16.38 -43.69
CA MET A 149 -36.74 16.04 -42.34
C MET A 149 -36.78 17.20 -41.31
N PRO A 150 -36.41 18.46 -41.64
CA PRO A 150 -36.49 19.59 -40.72
C PRO A 150 -37.87 19.82 -40.10
N THR A 151 -38.96 19.47 -40.80
CA THR A 151 -40.33 19.66 -40.28
C THR A 151 -40.69 18.67 -39.17
N VAL A 152 -40.19 17.44 -39.26
CA VAL A 152 -40.52 16.35 -38.34
C VAL A 152 -39.53 16.29 -37.16
N LEU A 153 -38.33 16.85 -37.32
CA LEU A 153 -37.22 16.77 -36.37
C LEU A 153 -37.60 17.11 -34.91
N PRO A 154 -38.21 18.28 -34.58
CA PRO A 154 -38.44 18.63 -33.17
C PRO A 154 -39.37 17.64 -32.45
N GLY A 155 -40.41 17.16 -33.15
CA GLY A 155 -41.33 16.15 -32.64
C GLY A 155 -40.66 14.80 -32.46
N MET A 156 -39.82 14.40 -33.42
CA MET A 156 -39.07 13.14 -33.38
C MET A 156 -38.07 13.12 -32.22
N VAL A 157 -37.24 14.16 -32.09
CA VAL A 157 -36.23 14.23 -31.04
C VAL A 157 -36.89 14.24 -29.65
N SER A 158 -37.99 14.99 -29.47
CA SER A 158 -38.73 15.03 -28.21
C SER A 158 -39.37 13.68 -27.83
N THR A 159 -39.99 12.99 -28.80
CA THR A 159 -40.61 11.66 -28.58
C THR A 159 -39.56 10.60 -28.31
N MET A 160 -38.50 10.52 -29.11
CA MET A 160 -37.40 9.57 -28.92
C MET A 160 -36.66 9.78 -27.59
N SER A 161 -36.47 11.05 -27.17
CA SER A 161 -35.86 11.35 -25.86
C SER A 161 -36.72 10.85 -24.69
N ARG A 162 -38.05 10.99 -24.79
CA ARG A 162 -38.98 10.48 -23.77
C ARG A 162 -39.03 8.95 -23.71
N LEU A 163 -39.01 8.30 -24.88
CA LEU A 163 -38.97 6.84 -24.99
C LEU A 163 -37.66 6.26 -24.45
N ALA A 164 -36.52 6.85 -24.83
CA ALA A 164 -35.20 6.42 -24.39
C ALA A 164 -35.02 6.53 -22.86
N LEU A 165 -35.66 7.52 -22.22
CA LEU A 165 -35.64 7.70 -20.76
C LEU A 165 -36.73 6.94 -20.01
N GLY A 166 -37.64 6.25 -20.71
CA GLY A 166 -38.71 5.48 -20.07
C GLY A 166 -39.73 6.32 -19.30
N ILE A 167 -39.92 7.60 -19.64
CA ILE A 167 -40.79 8.53 -18.87
C ILE A 167 -42.26 8.06 -18.85
N SER A 168 -42.68 7.22 -19.81
CA SER A 168 -44.02 6.62 -19.86
C SER A 168 -44.17 5.30 -19.08
N ALA A 169 -43.07 4.62 -18.72
CA ALA A 169 -43.09 3.35 -18.00
C ALA A 169 -42.97 3.58 -16.48
N SER A 170 -43.83 2.95 -15.69
CA SER A 170 -43.85 3.12 -14.24
C SER A 170 -42.49 2.76 -13.60
N LYS A 171 -41.82 3.75 -12.97
CA LYS A 171 -40.57 3.64 -12.18
C LYS A 171 -39.59 2.57 -12.68
N GLY A 172 -38.83 2.88 -13.74
CA GLY A 172 -37.73 2.03 -14.19
C GLY A 172 -37.06 2.52 -15.47
N TRP A 173 -35.95 1.89 -15.85
CA TRP A 173 -35.34 2.05 -17.16
C TRP A 173 -36.22 1.43 -18.25
N ALA A 174 -36.24 2.03 -19.45
CA ALA A 174 -36.85 1.40 -20.61
C ALA A 174 -36.08 0.14 -21.04
N ASN A 175 -36.72 -0.75 -21.80
CA ASN A 175 -36.03 -1.93 -22.35
C ASN A 175 -34.89 -1.48 -23.28
N GLY A 176 -33.71 -2.10 -23.15
CA GLY A 176 -32.51 -1.73 -23.90
C GLY A 176 -32.69 -1.76 -25.42
N ASP A 177 -33.50 -2.67 -25.95
CA ASP A 177 -33.79 -2.75 -27.39
C ASP A 177 -34.62 -1.57 -27.89
N ILE A 178 -35.61 -1.14 -27.09
CA ILE A 178 -36.43 0.05 -27.39
C ILE A 178 -35.56 1.30 -27.37
N VAL A 179 -34.68 1.42 -26.37
CA VAL A 179 -33.71 2.51 -26.29
C VAL A 179 -32.78 2.49 -27.51
N SER A 180 -32.31 1.31 -27.92
CA SER A 180 -31.43 1.18 -29.09
C SER A 180 -32.10 1.70 -30.37
N LEU A 181 -33.36 1.32 -30.62
CA LEU A 181 -34.13 1.76 -31.77
C LEU A 181 -34.46 3.25 -31.70
N ALA A 182 -34.83 3.77 -30.53
CA ALA A 182 -35.13 5.18 -30.34
C ALA A 182 -33.91 6.08 -30.61
N LEU A 183 -32.72 5.66 -30.14
CA LEU A 183 -31.47 6.37 -30.42
C LEU A 183 -31.07 6.26 -31.90
N SER A 184 -31.23 5.09 -32.55
CA SER A 184 -30.98 4.99 -34.00
C SER A 184 -31.91 5.88 -34.83
N VAL A 185 -33.20 5.95 -34.48
CA VAL A 185 -34.16 6.86 -35.12
C VAL A 185 -33.76 8.32 -34.93
N MET A 186 -33.34 8.70 -33.72
CA MET A 186 -32.86 10.05 -33.43
C MET A 186 -31.58 10.38 -34.22
N GLN A 187 -30.64 9.45 -34.31
CA GLN A 187 -29.40 9.59 -35.06
C GLN A 187 -29.71 9.93 -36.53
N GLU A 188 -30.55 9.14 -37.19
CA GLU A 188 -30.88 9.34 -38.61
C GLU A 188 -31.62 10.67 -38.85
N ALA A 189 -32.59 10.99 -37.99
CA ALA A 189 -33.33 12.24 -38.09
C ALA A 189 -32.43 13.48 -37.98
N VAL A 190 -31.45 13.45 -37.06
CA VAL A 190 -30.50 14.57 -36.86
C VAL A 190 -29.53 14.67 -38.04
N ILE A 191 -28.96 13.56 -38.53
CA ILE A 191 -27.99 13.57 -39.63
C ILE A 191 -28.65 14.07 -40.93
N LYS A 192 -29.87 13.61 -41.26
CA LYS A 192 -30.58 14.06 -42.47
C LYS A 192 -31.07 15.51 -42.40
N SER A 193 -31.24 16.08 -41.21
CA SER A 193 -31.72 17.46 -41.04
C SER A 193 -30.60 18.49 -40.95
N VAL A 194 -29.54 18.20 -40.18
CA VAL A 194 -28.46 19.14 -39.82
C VAL A 194 -27.07 18.55 -40.11
N GLY A 195 -26.95 17.49 -40.92
CA GLY A 195 -25.66 16.95 -41.32
C GLY A 195 -24.82 17.94 -42.14
N ASP A 196 -23.50 17.90 -41.94
CA ASP A 196 -22.54 18.79 -42.61
C ASP A 196 -22.71 18.72 -44.14
N ASP A 197 -22.85 17.52 -44.72
CA ASP A 197 -23.03 17.34 -46.17
C ASP A 197 -24.32 17.96 -46.71
N VAL A 198 -25.39 18.00 -45.91
CA VAL A 198 -26.68 18.62 -46.30
C VAL A 198 -26.55 20.13 -46.23
N CYS A 199 -25.97 20.66 -45.15
CA CYS A 199 -25.79 22.10 -44.98
C CYS A 199 -24.76 22.69 -45.95
N ILE A 200 -23.75 21.93 -46.37
CA ILE A 200 -22.79 22.33 -47.42
C ILE A 200 -23.49 22.42 -48.78
N LYS A 201 -24.32 21.43 -49.14
CA LYS A 201 -25.09 21.44 -50.41
C LYS A 201 -26.03 22.64 -50.53
N GLU A 202 -26.56 23.12 -49.41
CA GLU A 202 -27.45 24.29 -49.36
C GLU A 202 -26.71 25.61 -49.12
N GLY A 203 -25.38 25.60 -49.05
CA GLY A 203 -24.55 26.81 -48.88
C GLY A 203 -24.64 27.45 -47.50
N LEU A 204 -25.22 26.76 -46.50
CA LEU A 204 -25.42 27.27 -45.13
C LEU A 204 -24.13 27.27 -44.30
N VAL A 205 -23.25 26.31 -44.58
CA VAL A 205 -21.95 26.14 -43.92
C VAL A 205 -20.93 25.82 -45.01
N ARG A 206 -19.79 26.52 -45.03
CA ARG A 206 -18.71 26.26 -45.98
C ARG A 206 -17.54 25.60 -45.27
N ASN A 207 -17.01 24.54 -45.88
CA ASN A 207 -15.77 23.92 -45.42
C ASN A 207 -14.62 24.80 -45.93
N ILE A 208 -14.02 25.60 -45.04
CA ILE A 208 -12.91 26.48 -45.40
C ILE A 208 -11.66 25.62 -45.41
N THR A 209 -11.24 25.18 -46.59
CA THR A 209 -10.03 24.36 -46.76
C THR A 209 -8.88 25.15 -47.36
N ASP A 210 -9.15 26.18 -48.18
CA ASP A 210 -8.12 26.95 -48.89
C ASP A 210 -8.16 28.46 -48.57
N LEU A 211 -7.02 29.14 -48.80
CA LEU A 211 -6.88 30.59 -48.59
C LEU A 211 -7.78 31.42 -49.52
N ASP A 212 -8.13 30.87 -50.69
CA ASP A 212 -9.05 31.47 -51.65
C ASP A 212 -10.51 31.43 -51.15
N ASP A 213 -10.90 30.42 -50.35
CA ASP A 213 -12.22 30.37 -49.71
C ASP A 213 -12.41 31.51 -48.70
N LEU A 214 -11.33 31.92 -48.02
CA LEU A 214 -11.30 33.05 -47.09
C LEU A 214 -11.48 34.41 -47.78
N ILE A 215 -11.00 34.54 -49.03
CA ILE A 215 -11.14 35.75 -49.85
C ILE A 215 -12.58 35.86 -50.37
N MET A 216 -13.18 34.75 -50.81
CA MET A 216 -14.59 34.71 -51.22
C MET A 216 -15.56 35.03 -50.06
N VAL A 217 -15.24 34.66 -48.82
CA VAL A 217 -16.02 35.02 -47.62
C VAL A 217 -15.99 36.53 -47.35
N ALA A 218 -14.92 37.25 -47.75
CA ALA A 218 -14.84 38.70 -47.62
C ALA A 218 -15.57 39.44 -48.75
N GLU A 219 -15.71 38.83 -49.92
CA GLU A 219 -16.35 39.42 -51.11
C GLU A 219 -17.88 39.21 -51.17
N GLU A 220 -18.42 38.13 -50.57
CA GLU A 220 -19.85 37.78 -50.61
C GLU A 220 -20.67 38.30 -49.40
N THR A 221 -20.57 39.59 -49.12
CA THR A 221 -21.57 40.29 -48.28
C THR A 221 -22.83 40.70 -49.07
N GLY A 222 -22.96 40.22 -50.32
CA GLY A 222 -24.12 40.40 -51.18
C GLY A 222 -25.20 39.35 -50.92
N GLU A 223 -26.41 39.81 -50.67
CA GLU A 223 -27.63 39.05 -50.46
C GLU A 223 -27.80 37.89 -51.48
N HIS A 224 -27.68 36.64 -51.03
CA HIS A 224 -28.12 35.49 -51.84
C HIS A 224 -29.66 35.44 -51.87
N GLU A 225 -30.21 35.46 -53.09
CA GLU A 225 -31.64 35.27 -53.36
C GLU A 225 -32.17 33.99 -52.70
N MET A 226 -33.25 34.14 -51.92
CA MET A 226 -33.87 33.06 -51.18
C MET A 226 -34.59 32.08 -52.12
N PRO A 227 -34.36 30.76 -52.02
CA PRO A 227 -35.18 29.79 -52.75
C PRO A 227 -36.64 29.87 -52.25
N ALA A 228 -37.58 29.99 -53.18
CA ALA A 228 -39.01 29.97 -52.89
C ALA A 228 -39.39 28.64 -52.21
N GLY A 229 -39.88 28.70 -50.97
CA GLY A 229 -40.22 27.52 -50.18
C GLY A 229 -41.35 26.70 -50.80
N LYS A 230 -41.16 25.39 -50.93
CA LYS A 230 -42.23 24.45 -51.28
C LYS A 230 -43.24 24.36 -50.13
N VAL A 231 -44.52 24.21 -50.46
CA VAL A 231 -45.60 24.10 -49.47
C VAL A 231 -45.36 22.87 -48.58
N HIS A 232 -45.42 23.03 -47.26
CA HIS A 232 -45.17 22.00 -46.22
C HIS A 232 -43.71 21.63 -45.92
N GLN A 233 -42.72 22.41 -46.39
CA GLN A 233 -41.30 22.20 -46.03
C GLN A 233 -40.73 23.41 -45.27
N VAL A 234 -39.96 23.14 -44.22
CA VAL A 234 -39.22 24.18 -43.48
C VAL A 234 -37.93 24.48 -44.25
N VAL A 235 -37.79 25.73 -44.68
CA VAL A 235 -36.56 26.20 -45.35
C VAL A 235 -35.45 26.31 -44.31
N ARG A 236 -34.32 25.66 -44.57
CA ARG A 236 -33.14 25.75 -43.71
C ARG A 236 -32.50 27.12 -43.91
N THR A 237 -32.60 27.97 -42.90
CA THR A 237 -31.94 29.29 -42.84
C THR A 237 -30.80 29.26 -41.80
N PRO A 238 -29.80 30.15 -41.89
CA PRO A 238 -28.74 30.20 -40.88
C PRO A 238 -29.27 30.51 -39.47
N SER A 239 -30.36 31.29 -39.36
CA SER A 239 -31.05 31.54 -38.08
C SER A 239 -31.78 30.30 -37.57
N TRP A 240 -32.43 29.53 -38.45
CA TRP A 240 -33.03 28.25 -38.10
C TRP A 240 -31.98 27.23 -37.61
N LEU A 241 -30.83 27.13 -38.28
CA LEU A 241 -29.75 26.23 -37.90
C LEU A 241 -29.21 26.58 -36.49
N LYS A 242 -29.02 27.87 -36.19
CA LYS A 242 -28.56 28.34 -34.88
C LYS A 242 -29.58 28.07 -33.76
N ALA A 243 -30.88 28.25 -34.02
CA ALA A 243 -31.92 27.95 -33.04
C ALA A 243 -32.03 26.43 -32.80
N THR A 244 -31.99 25.64 -33.89
CA THR A 244 -32.11 24.19 -33.85
C THR A 244 -30.90 23.55 -33.18
N SER A 245 -29.69 24.06 -33.39
CA SER A 245 -28.48 23.53 -32.72
C SER A 245 -28.54 23.66 -31.20
N TYR A 246 -29.07 24.77 -30.67
CA TYR A 246 -29.28 24.94 -29.23
C TYR A 246 -30.36 23.99 -28.70
N GLN A 247 -31.46 23.83 -29.44
CA GLN A 247 -32.52 22.87 -29.06
C GLN A 247 -32.01 21.43 -29.04
N LEU A 248 -31.22 21.04 -30.04
CA LEU A 248 -30.58 19.72 -30.10
C LEU A 248 -29.59 19.53 -28.95
N LEU A 249 -28.79 20.54 -28.60
CA LEU A 249 -27.89 20.48 -27.44
C LEU A 249 -28.67 20.21 -26.15
N MET A 250 -29.79 20.90 -25.93
CA MET A 250 -30.64 20.69 -24.76
C MET A 250 -31.28 19.30 -24.76
N ALA A 251 -31.76 18.82 -25.91
CA ALA A 251 -32.33 17.48 -26.06
C ALA A 251 -31.30 16.38 -25.79
N LEU A 252 -30.10 16.47 -26.37
CA LEU A 252 -29.01 15.52 -26.15
C LEU A 252 -28.55 15.52 -24.68
N LYS A 253 -28.55 16.69 -24.02
CA LYS A 253 -28.18 16.78 -22.60
C LYS A 253 -29.15 16.01 -21.70
N ILE A 254 -30.43 15.94 -22.06
CA ILE A 254 -31.45 15.18 -21.32
C ILE A 254 -31.13 13.67 -21.35
N LEU A 255 -30.39 13.18 -22.35
CA LEU A 255 -29.98 11.78 -22.48
C LEU A 255 -28.81 11.37 -21.56
N THR A 256 -28.19 12.30 -20.82
CA THR A 256 -27.06 12.02 -19.93
C THR A 256 -27.25 10.82 -18.99
N PRO A 257 -28.44 10.57 -18.39
CA PRO A 257 -28.64 9.40 -17.52
C PRO A 257 -28.36 8.06 -18.21
N ILE A 258 -28.58 7.95 -19.53
CA ILE A 258 -28.45 6.70 -20.30
C ILE A 258 -27.02 6.12 -20.22
N VAL A 259 -26.01 6.93 -19.92
CA VAL A 259 -24.63 6.46 -19.67
C VAL A 259 -24.58 5.41 -18.55
N SER A 260 -25.51 5.45 -17.59
CA SER A 260 -25.63 4.50 -16.46
C SER A 260 -26.63 3.36 -16.70
N HIS A 261 -27.08 3.16 -17.94
CA HIS A 261 -28.07 2.13 -18.27
C HIS A 261 -27.52 0.70 -18.02
N PRO A 262 -28.31 -0.21 -17.43
CA PRO A 262 -27.83 -1.56 -17.08
C PRO A 262 -27.61 -2.47 -18.30
N THR A 263 -28.26 -2.20 -19.42
CA THR A 263 -28.24 -3.05 -20.63
C THR A 263 -27.20 -2.57 -21.64
N ALA A 264 -26.32 -3.47 -22.10
CA ALA A 264 -25.25 -3.15 -23.05
C ALA A 264 -25.78 -2.65 -24.41
N ALA A 265 -26.93 -3.13 -24.90
CA ALA A 265 -27.51 -2.72 -26.19
C ALA A 265 -27.81 -1.21 -26.25
N ALA A 266 -28.38 -0.65 -25.17
CA ALA A 266 -28.65 0.79 -25.06
C ALA A 266 -27.35 1.62 -25.04
N LEU A 267 -26.33 1.14 -24.35
CA LEU A 267 -25.02 1.81 -24.25
C LEU A 267 -24.28 1.79 -25.60
N ILE A 268 -24.31 0.66 -26.33
CA ILE A 268 -23.75 0.56 -27.68
C ILE A 268 -24.47 1.53 -28.63
N ALA A 269 -25.80 1.60 -28.56
CA ALA A 269 -26.58 2.54 -29.36
C ALA A 269 -26.24 4.00 -29.04
N LEU A 270 -26.04 4.35 -27.77
CA LEU A 270 -25.57 5.69 -27.37
C LEU A 270 -24.17 6.00 -27.90
N SER A 271 -23.24 5.03 -27.87
CA SER A 271 -21.92 5.20 -28.49
C SER A 271 -21.97 5.32 -30.01
N SER A 272 -22.85 4.57 -30.69
CA SER A 272 -23.05 4.68 -32.12
C SER A 272 -23.61 6.06 -32.49
N LEU A 273 -24.67 6.51 -31.79
CA LEU A 273 -25.26 7.83 -31.99
C LEU A 273 -24.22 8.93 -31.80
N SER A 274 -23.47 8.91 -30.69
CA SER A 274 -22.46 9.95 -30.42
C SER A 274 -21.32 9.92 -31.44
N SER A 275 -20.87 8.74 -31.87
CA SER A 275 -19.84 8.63 -32.91
C SER A 275 -20.32 9.15 -34.27
N SER A 276 -21.50 8.73 -34.73
CA SER A 276 -22.05 9.14 -36.02
C SER A 276 -22.40 10.63 -36.05
N LEU A 277 -22.94 11.19 -34.96
CA LEU A 277 -23.18 12.63 -34.88
C LEU A 277 -21.87 13.41 -34.89
N LEU A 278 -20.83 12.97 -34.19
CA LEU A 278 -19.52 13.65 -34.24
C LEU A 278 -18.92 13.61 -35.66
N GLU A 279 -19.02 12.48 -36.36
CA GLU A 279 -18.52 12.31 -37.74
C GLU A 279 -19.28 13.19 -38.75
N SER A 280 -20.60 13.29 -38.62
CA SER A 280 -21.47 13.96 -39.59
C SER A 280 -21.83 15.41 -39.27
N THR A 281 -21.59 15.92 -38.05
CA THR A 281 -22.03 17.27 -37.61
C THR A 281 -20.91 18.14 -37.04
N SER A 282 -19.68 17.94 -37.52
CA SER A 282 -18.48 18.61 -37.04
C SER A 282 -18.50 20.13 -37.23
N LEU A 283 -19.06 20.62 -38.34
CA LEU A 283 -19.13 22.05 -38.68
C LEU A 283 -20.46 22.66 -38.22
N THR A 284 -21.53 21.90 -38.29
CA THR A 284 -22.91 22.35 -38.00
C THR A 284 -23.23 22.40 -36.50
N LEU A 285 -22.70 21.48 -35.69
CA LEU A 285 -22.99 21.37 -34.24
C LEU A 285 -21.73 21.44 -33.35
N PRO A 286 -20.89 22.50 -33.43
CA PRO A 286 -19.65 22.59 -32.66
C PRO A 286 -19.89 22.60 -31.14
N SER A 287 -21.02 23.15 -30.68
CA SER A 287 -21.38 23.20 -29.25
C SER A 287 -21.78 21.86 -28.66
N CYS A 288 -22.20 20.88 -29.49
CA CYS A 288 -22.56 19.54 -29.03
C CYS A 288 -21.36 18.62 -28.88
N GLN A 289 -20.22 18.96 -29.51
CA GLN A 289 -19.01 18.12 -29.51
C GLN A 289 -18.52 17.75 -28.11
N PRO A 290 -18.40 18.67 -27.11
CA PRO A 290 -17.94 18.30 -25.78
C PRO A 290 -18.88 17.31 -25.08
N LEU A 291 -20.19 17.47 -25.27
CA LEU A 291 -21.19 16.59 -24.66
C LEU A 291 -21.11 15.19 -25.27
N LEU A 292 -21.09 15.09 -26.60
CA LEU A 292 -21.02 13.80 -27.30
C LEU A 292 -19.69 13.07 -27.01
N ALA A 293 -18.58 13.82 -26.97
CA ALA A 293 -17.29 13.28 -26.57
C ALA A 293 -17.32 12.77 -25.12
N SER A 294 -17.99 13.47 -24.21
CA SER A 294 -18.13 13.05 -22.81
C SER A 294 -18.90 11.72 -22.66
N PHE A 295 -19.89 11.45 -23.53
CA PHE A 295 -20.58 10.16 -23.59
C PHE A 295 -19.65 9.06 -24.07
N LEU A 296 -18.91 9.26 -25.17
CA LEU A 296 -17.94 8.26 -25.64
C LEU A 296 -16.84 7.96 -24.62
N LEU A 297 -16.31 9.00 -23.96
CA LEU A 297 -15.26 8.85 -22.94
C LEU A 297 -15.77 8.08 -21.71
N SER A 298 -16.98 8.40 -21.23
CA SER A 298 -17.57 7.66 -20.09
C SER A 298 -17.90 6.21 -20.46
N LEU A 299 -18.43 5.95 -21.65
CA LEU A 299 -18.71 4.59 -22.13
C LEU A 299 -17.44 3.75 -22.35
N SER A 300 -16.30 4.40 -22.69
CA SER A 300 -15.00 3.72 -22.81
C SER A 300 -14.50 3.12 -21.48
N GLN A 301 -15.07 3.54 -20.36
CA GLN A 301 -14.74 3.07 -19.01
C GLN A 301 -15.80 2.16 -18.39
N SER A 302 -16.79 1.77 -19.19
CA SER A 302 -17.84 0.86 -18.73
C SER A 302 -17.28 -0.51 -18.34
N THR A 303 -17.96 -1.17 -17.40
CA THR A 303 -17.64 -2.53 -16.96
C THR A 303 -17.86 -3.57 -18.06
N PHE A 304 -18.71 -3.28 -19.04
CA PHE A 304 -18.97 -4.14 -20.19
C PHE A 304 -17.89 -3.99 -21.25
N VAL A 305 -17.10 -5.05 -21.47
CA VAL A 305 -16.01 -5.07 -22.45
C VAL A 305 -16.48 -4.78 -23.88
N SER A 306 -17.67 -5.22 -24.28
CA SER A 306 -18.24 -4.94 -25.60
C SER A 306 -18.54 -3.45 -25.82
N VAL A 307 -19.04 -2.76 -24.79
CA VAL A 307 -19.33 -1.32 -24.83
C VAL A 307 -18.02 -0.51 -24.80
N SER A 308 -17.10 -0.84 -23.89
CA SER A 308 -15.84 -0.11 -23.75
C SER A 308 -14.98 -0.25 -25.00
N SER A 309 -14.86 -1.45 -25.56
CA SER A 309 -14.13 -1.68 -26.82
C SER A 309 -14.77 -0.94 -28.00
N HIS A 310 -16.10 -0.94 -28.14
CA HIS A 310 -16.79 -0.20 -29.18
C HIS A 310 -16.58 1.32 -29.05
N ALA A 311 -16.81 1.90 -27.87
CA ALA A 311 -16.64 3.34 -27.65
C ALA A 311 -15.19 3.79 -27.87
N TYR A 312 -14.22 2.97 -27.42
CA TYR A 312 -12.79 3.23 -27.62
C TYR A 312 -12.37 3.17 -29.10
N ASN A 313 -12.81 2.15 -29.84
CA ASN A 313 -12.54 2.04 -31.27
C ASN A 313 -13.17 3.19 -32.07
N SER A 314 -14.37 3.63 -31.69
CA SER A 314 -15.01 4.81 -32.28
C SER A 314 -14.21 6.09 -32.03
N LEU A 315 -13.70 6.29 -30.80
CA LEU A 315 -12.82 7.42 -30.48
C LEU A 315 -11.51 7.40 -31.29
N ILE A 316 -10.88 6.23 -31.45
CA ILE A 316 -9.67 6.09 -32.29
C ILE A 316 -9.98 6.42 -33.74
N ARG A 317 -11.09 5.91 -34.28
CA ARG A 317 -11.53 6.21 -35.66
C ARG A 317 -11.74 7.71 -35.87
N LEU A 318 -12.42 8.39 -34.94
CA LEU A 318 -12.70 9.82 -35.01
C LEU A 318 -11.47 10.71 -34.80
N THR A 319 -10.40 10.20 -34.19
CA THR A 319 -9.15 10.94 -33.93
C THR A 319 -8.02 10.57 -34.89
N SER A 320 -8.25 9.58 -35.77
CA SER A 320 -7.32 9.13 -36.81
C SER A 320 -6.96 10.25 -37.81
N PRO A 321 -5.71 10.30 -38.33
CA PRO A 321 -5.20 11.37 -39.20
C PRO A 321 -5.93 11.56 -40.54
N GLY A 322 -6.87 10.69 -40.91
CA GLY A 322 -7.71 10.83 -42.11
C GLY A 322 -9.09 11.44 -41.87
N SER A 323 -9.46 11.74 -40.63
CA SER A 323 -10.80 12.23 -40.30
C SER A 323 -10.91 13.76 -40.38
N LYS A 324 -12.00 14.27 -40.97
CA LYS A 324 -12.33 15.71 -41.00
C LYS A 324 -12.50 16.31 -39.59
N VAL A 325 -12.82 15.46 -38.61
CA VAL A 325 -13.22 15.83 -37.24
C VAL A 325 -12.05 15.74 -36.24
N GLY A 326 -10.94 15.10 -36.61
CA GLY A 326 -9.85 14.81 -35.69
C GLY A 326 -9.28 16.03 -34.99
N HIS A 327 -8.89 17.07 -35.72
CA HIS A 327 -8.32 18.29 -35.13
C HIS A 327 -9.27 19.05 -34.18
N PRO A 328 -10.51 19.42 -34.57
CA PRO A 328 -11.42 20.15 -33.68
C PRO A 328 -11.82 19.31 -32.45
N LEU A 329 -11.98 17.99 -32.63
CA LEU A 329 -12.25 17.08 -31.52
C LEU A 329 -11.10 17.06 -30.52
N LEU A 330 -9.85 16.91 -30.98
CA LEU A 330 -8.67 16.91 -30.12
C LEU A 330 -8.51 18.23 -29.34
N GLN A 331 -8.80 19.37 -29.96
CA GLN A 331 -8.81 20.67 -29.25
C GLN A 331 -9.91 20.72 -28.19
N SER A 332 -11.10 20.19 -28.48
CA SER A 332 -12.18 20.09 -27.50
C SER A 332 -11.81 19.16 -26.34
N LEU A 333 -11.17 18.02 -26.61
CA LEU A 333 -10.65 17.09 -25.59
C LEU A 333 -9.65 17.78 -24.67
N LEU A 334 -8.68 18.52 -25.23
CA LEU A 334 -7.72 19.30 -24.45
C LEU A 334 -8.40 20.36 -23.57
N ARG A 335 -9.36 21.10 -24.12
CA ARG A 335 -10.13 22.08 -23.33
C ARG A 335 -10.87 21.40 -22.17
N MET A 336 -11.51 20.25 -22.41
CA MET A 336 -12.17 19.48 -21.35
C MET A 336 -11.18 19.06 -20.26
N THR A 337 -9.97 18.61 -20.59
CA THR A 337 -8.96 18.28 -19.55
C THR A 337 -8.60 19.50 -18.70
N GLY A 338 -8.39 20.66 -19.30
CA GLY A 338 -8.12 21.91 -18.57
C GLY A 338 -9.29 22.34 -17.68
N ASP A 339 -10.52 22.27 -18.20
CA ASP A 339 -11.73 22.59 -17.45
C ASP A 339 -11.93 21.66 -16.25
N ILE A 340 -11.67 20.35 -16.41
CA ILE A 340 -11.74 19.37 -15.32
C ILE A 340 -10.68 19.66 -14.25
N LEU A 341 -9.43 19.92 -14.62
CA LEU A 341 -8.37 20.28 -13.67
C LEU A 341 -8.68 21.58 -12.90
N SER A 342 -9.36 22.54 -13.54
CA SER A 342 -9.78 23.79 -12.90
C SER A 342 -11.01 23.64 -11.98
N THR A 343 -11.86 22.63 -12.22
CA THR A 343 -13.10 22.39 -11.46
C THR A 343 -12.90 21.44 -10.28
N LEU A 344 -11.91 20.53 -10.36
CA LEU A 344 -11.60 19.54 -9.33
C LEU A 344 -11.38 20.14 -7.93
N PRO A 345 -10.65 21.26 -7.74
CA PRO A 345 -10.52 21.92 -6.44
C PRO A 345 -11.85 22.37 -5.81
N ARG A 346 -12.88 22.63 -6.62
CA ARG A 346 -14.22 23.00 -6.12
C ARG A 346 -15.05 21.77 -5.79
N LEU A 347 -14.83 20.65 -6.48
CA LEU A 347 -15.63 19.43 -6.33
C LEU A 347 -15.16 18.55 -5.17
N LEU A 348 -13.87 18.48 -4.90
CA LEU A 348 -13.33 17.68 -3.79
C LEU A 348 -13.91 18.11 -2.42
N PRO A 349 -13.93 19.40 -2.01
CA PRO A 349 -14.52 19.80 -0.73
C PRO A 349 -16.02 19.53 -0.67
N SER A 350 -16.70 19.53 -1.82
CA SER A 350 -18.15 19.26 -1.91
C SER A 350 -18.52 17.79 -1.68
N ARG A 351 -17.54 16.88 -1.52
CA ARG A 351 -17.73 15.43 -1.31
C ARG A 351 -18.62 14.76 -2.36
N ALA A 352 -18.58 15.28 -3.58
CA ALA A 352 -19.33 14.75 -4.71
C ALA A 352 -18.55 13.63 -5.40
N ASP A 353 -18.21 12.58 -4.65
CA ASP A 353 -17.26 11.52 -5.02
C ASP A 353 -17.58 10.88 -6.38
N SER A 354 -18.86 10.58 -6.66
CA SER A 354 -19.29 10.00 -7.94
C SER A 354 -19.04 10.91 -9.15
N LYS A 355 -19.14 12.24 -8.97
CA LYS A 355 -18.82 13.20 -10.03
C LYS A 355 -17.32 13.31 -10.22
N VAL A 356 -16.54 13.30 -9.14
CA VAL A 356 -15.07 13.34 -9.20
C VAL A 356 -14.54 12.09 -9.89
N GLU A 357 -15.05 10.90 -9.54
CA GLU A 357 -14.70 9.63 -10.17
C GLU A 357 -15.01 9.64 -11.67
N HIS A 358 -16.21 10.10 -12.06
CA HIS A 358 -16.59 10.19 -13.47
C HIS A 358 -15.70 11.17 -14.26
N LEU A 359 -15.39 12.36 -13.72
CA LEU A 359 -14.53 13.33 -14.38
C LEU A 359 -13.06 12.88 -14.44
N ALA A 360 -12.54 12.28 -13.38
CA ALA A 360 -11.19 11.71 -13.35
C ALA A 360 -11.06 10.57 -14.37
N GLY A 361 -12.10 9.76 -14.47
CA GLY A 361 -12.26 8.76 -15.50
C GLY A 361 -12.18 9.35 -16.91
N GLN A 362 -12.97 10.38 -17.24
CA GLN A 362 -12.92 11.00 -18.56
C GLN A 362 -11.51 11.47 -18.96
N VAL A 363 -10.76 12.05 -18.04
CA VAL A 363 -9.36 12.46 -18.28
C VAL A 363 -8.47 11.25 -18.51
N GLU A 364 -8.60 10.19 -17.71
CA GLU A 364 -7.87 8.93 -17.93
C GLU A 364 -8.14 8.35 -19.34
N ALA A 365 -9.40 8.34 -19.77
CA ALA A 365 -9.79 7.87 -21.10
C ALA A 365 -9.16 8.71 -22.22
N ILE A 366 -9.11 10.04 -22.08
CA ILE A 366 -8.43 10.94 -23.03
C ILE A 366 -6.94 10.59 -23.10
N CYS A 367 -6.28 10.39 -21.96
CA CYS A 367 -4.87 10.04 -21.91
C CYS A 367 -4.57 8.65 -22.50
N ARG A 368 -5.47 7.67 -22.35
CA ARG A 368 -5.34 6.34 -22.97
C ARG A 368 -5.36 6.37 -24.50
N LEU A 369 -6.01 7.36 -25.12
CA LEU A 369 -5.98 7.54 -26.58
C LEU A 369 -4.57 7.87 -27.09
N VAL A 370 -3.73 8.50 -26.27
CA VAL A 370 -2.34 8.86 -26.62
C VAL A 370 -1.41 7.63 -26.58
N ILE A 371 -1.71 6.65 -25.73
CA ILE A 371 -0.77 5.56 -25.38
C ILE A 371 -0.83 4.40 -26.38
N SER A 372 -2.01 4.06 -26.91
CA SER A 372 -2.23 2.79 -27.63
C SER A 372 -1.77 2.76 -29.10
N THR A 373 -1.08 3.80 -29.59
CA THR A 373 -0.52 3.80 -30.96
C THR A 373 1.00 4.07 -30.93
N PRO A 374 1.84 3.06 -30.61
CA PRO A 374 3.29 3.24 -30.57
C PRO A 374 3.99 3.07 -31.93
N SER A 375 3.29 2.79 -33.04
CA SER A 375 3.96 2.32 -34.27
C SER A 375 4.06 3.29 -35.44
N ASP A 376 3.32 4.40 -35.49
CA ASP A 376 3.44 5.34 -36.61
C ASP A 376 3.30 6.78 -36.11
N GLY A 377 4.24 7.63 -36.52
CA GLY A 377 4.30 9.07 -36.23
C GLY A 377 3.14 9.86 -36.85
N SER A 378 1.91 9.51 -36.49
CA SER A 378 0.69 10.20 -36.88
C SER A 378 0.58 11.51 -36.09
N GLY A 379 0.68 12.63 -36.80
CA GLY A 379 0.87 13.98 -36.23
C GLY A 379 -0.22 14.44 -35.24
N ASN A 380 -1.40 13.83 -35.25
CA ASN A 380 -2.55 14.29 -34.46
C ASN A 380 -2.49 13.86 -32.98
N PHE A 381 -2.09 12.63 -32.68
CA PHE A 381 -1.90 12.18 -31.29
C PHE A 381 -0.68 12.86 -30.64
N SER A 382 0.32 13.24 -31.45
CA SER A 382 1.42 14.11 -31.00
C SER A 382 0.92 15.51 -30.59
N THR A 383 -0.17 15.99 -31.17
CA THR A 383 -0.78 17.28 -30.82
C THR A 383 -1.50 17.20 -29.47
N LEU A 384 -2.17 16.08 -29.18
CA LEU A 384 -2.78 15.83 -27.87
C LEU A 384 -1.71 15.66 -26.79
N SER A 385 -0.67 14.86 -27.06
CA SER A 385 0.47 14.69 -26.14
C SER A 385 1.19 16.02 -25.87
N LYS A 386 1.52 16.80 -26.90
CA LYS A 386 2.10 18.15 -26.75
C LYS A 386 1.12 19.13 -26.09
N GLY A 387 -0.19 18.96 -26.29
CA GLY A 387 -1.22 19.79 -25.67
C GLY A 387 -1.32 19.55 -24.16
N VAL A 388 -1.37 18.28 -23.75
CA VAL A 388 -1.30 17.87 -22.33
C VAL A 388 0.05 18.27 -21.75
N GLY A 389 1.13 18.04 -22.47
CA GLY A 389 2.48 18.49 -22.12
C GLY A 389 2.56 20.00 -21.92
N LYS A 390 1.92 20.81 -22.78
CA LYS A 390 1.84 22.27 -22.60
C LYS A 390 1.08 22.68 -21.34
N LEU A 391 0.03 21.97 -20.92
CA LEU A 391 -0.71 22.26 -19.68
C LEU A 391 0.15 22.03 -18.43
N PHE A 392 1.03 21.02 -18.46
CA PHE A 392 1.95 20.69 -17.36
C PHE A 392 3.39 21.21 -17.59
N GLY A 393 3.62 21.90 -18.71
CA GLY A 393 4.90 22.49 -19.06
C GLY A 393 5.06 23.88 -18.45
N PRO A 394 6.22 24.53 -18.67
CA PRO A 394 6.52 25.85 -18.11
C PRO A 394 5.54 26.96 -18.56
N MET A 395 4.90 26.78 -19.72
CA MET A 395 3.89 27.71 -20.25
C MET A 395 2.46 27.39 -19.77
N GLY A 396 2.25 26.26 -19.08
CA GLY A 396 0.94 25.74 -18.69
C GLY A 396 0.37 26.33 -17.41
N GLY A 397 1.16 27.14 -16.69
CA GLY A 397 0.70 27.86 -15.50
C GLY A 397 0.24 26.95 -14.37
N ILE A 398 0.85 25.76 -14.21
CA ILE A 398 0.61 24.89 -13.05
C ILE A 398 0.80 25.64 -11.73
N GLU A 399 1.71 26.61 -11.71
CA GLU A 399 1.92 27.49 -10.57
C GLU A 399 0.69 28.35 -10.23
N LYS A 400 -0.30 28.51 -11.11
CA LYS A 400 -1.51 29.32 -10.88
C LYS A 400 -2.70 28.48 -10.44
N TRP A 401 -2.95 27.36 -11.12
CA TRP A 401 -4.09 26.49 -10.81
C TRP A 401 -3.73 25.36 -9.83
N GLY A 402 -2.46 24.95 -9.77
CA GLY A 402 -1.96 23.90 -8.89
C GLY A 402 -2.09 24.24 -7.41
N TRP A 403 -1.89 25.50 -7.00
CA TRP A 403 -2.08 25.91 -5.61
C TRP A 403 -3.48 25.60 -5.09
N ARG A 404 -4.52 25.79 -5.92
CA ARG A 404 -5.92 25.51 -5.55
C ARG A 404 -6.15 24.02 -5.31
N LEU A 405 -5.44 23.17 -6.06
CA LEU A 405 -5.52 21.74 -5.92
C LEU A 405 -4.76 21.26 -4.66
N LEU A 406 -3.59 21.85 -4.39
CA LEU A 406 -2.78 21.56 -3.20
C LEU A 406 -3.46 21.97 -1.88
N THR A 407 -4.25 23.05 -1.85
CA THR A 407 -5.01 23.44 -0.66
C THR A 407 -6.13 22.47 -0.32
N VAL A 408 -6.65 21.75 -1.31
CA VAL A 408 -7.85 20.93 -1.17
C VAL A 408 -7.51 19.46 -0.89
N MET A 409 -6.32 19.01 -1.32
CA MET A 409 -5.84 17.65 -1.09
C MET A 409 -5.18 17.53 0.28
N GLU A 410 -6.01 17.33 1.31
CA GLU A 410 -5.53 16.98 2.64
C GLU A 410 -5.55 15.45 2.84
N PHE A 411 -4.50 14.91 3.43
CA PHE A 411 -4.34 13.48 3.66
C PHE A 411 -4.53 13.13 5.14
N ASP A 412 -5.17 11.98 5.36
CA ASP A 412 -5.29 11.29 6.64
C ASP A 412 -4.96 9.80 6.43
N LEU A 413 -4.52 9.12 7.48
CA LEU A 413 -4.29 7.68 7.43
C LEU A 413 -5.55 6.89 7.82
N LEU A 414 -5.68 5.69 7.24
CA LEU A 414 -6.63 4.71 7.72
C LEU A 414 -6.27 4.37 9.19
N PRO A 415 -7.23 4.45 10.13
CA PRO A 415 -7.01 4.05 11.51
C PRO A 415 -6.93 2.53 11.59
N VAL A 416 -5.76 1.97 11.27
CA VAL A 416 -5.46 0.57 11.57
C VAL A 416 -5.28 0.47 13.08
N THR A 417 -6.04 -0.39 13.74
CA THR A 417 -5.89 -0.72 15.17
C THR A 417 -4.49 -1.28 15.39
N VAL A 418 -3.61 -0.42 15.92
CA VAL A 418 -2.22 -0.72 16.25
C VAL A 418 -2.18 -1.76 17.38
N MET A 419 -1.95 -3.02 17.05
CA MET A 419 -1.37 -3.97 18.00
C MET A 419 0.13 -3.70 18.04
N ALA A 420 0.63 -3.40 19.24
CA ALA A 420 1.92 -2.79 19.48
C ALA A 420 3.11 -3.71 19.17
N THR A 421 3.68 -3.54 17.97
CA THR A 421 5.10 -3.68 17.60
C THR A 421 5.19 -3.35 16.11
N PRO A 422 6.09 -2.45 15.65
CA PRO A 422 6.22 -2.17 14.23
C PRO A 422 6.58 -3.47 13.50
N VAL A 423 5.79 -3.84 12.49
CA VAL A 423 5.95 -5.09 11.72
C VAL A 423 7.35 -5.15 11.14
N ALA A 424 7.91 -4.00 10.75
CA ALA A 424 9.30 -3.85 10.37
C ALA A 424 10.30 -4.42 11.41
N GLN A 425 10.16 -4.15 12.71
CA GLN A 425 11.07 -4.70 13.74
C GLN A 425 10.87 -6.21 13.95
N LEU A 426 9.63 -6.69 13.95
CA LEU A 426 9.34 -8.12 14.08
C LEU A 426 9.88 -8.94 12.90
N MET A 427 9.82 -8.39 11.68
CA MET A 427 10.35 -9.02 10.47
C MET A 427 11.88 -9.02 10.41
N LEU A 428 12.53 -8.01 11.01
CA LEU A 428 13.98 -8.01 11.22
C LEU A 428 14.42 -9.08 12.24
N GLU A 429 13.52 -9.48 13.15
CA GLU A 429 13.82 -10.43 14.23
C GLU A 429 13.52 -11.91 13.89
N HIS A 430 12.57 -12.20 12.98
CA HIS A 430 12.04 -13.57 12.80
C HIS A 430 12.25 -14.23 11.43
N GLY A 431 13.04 -13.62 10.52
CA GLY A 431 13.32 -14.19 9.21
C GLY A 431 12.17 -14.01 8.21
N VAL A 432 12.54 -13.95 6.93
CA VAL A 432 11.68 -13.50 5.82
C VAL A 432 10.87 -14.67 5.25
N ASP A 433 9.74 -15.00 5.86
CA ASP A 433 8.76 -15.89 5.24
C ASP A 433 7.40 -15.18 5.07
N HIS A 434 7.16 -14.74 3.82
CA HIS A 434 5.86 -14.49 3.18
C HIS A 434 5.08 -13.16 3.34
N TYR A 435 5.69 -12.05 3.78
CA TYR A 435 5.02 -10.74 3.70
C TYR A 435 5.77 -9.78 2.76
N GLU A 436 5.14 -9.39 1.64
CA GLU A 436 5.64 -8.29 0.79
C GLU A 436 5.18 -6.96 1.40
N PRO A 437 6.07 -6.14 1.97
CA PRO A 437 5.67 -4.89 2.60
C PRO A 437 5.21 -3.88 1.54
N THR A 438 3.92 -3.53 1.58
CA THR A 438 3.35 -2.44 0.78
C THR A 438 3.41 -1.13 1.55
N PHE A 439 3.46 -0.01 0.82
CA PHE A 439 3.35 1.29 1.46
C PHE A 439 1.95 1.47 2.09
N PRO A 440 1.85 2.04 3.30
CA PRO A 440 0.55 2.36 3.89
C PRO A 440 -0.25 3.31 2.99
N GLU A 441 -1.52 3.01 2.75
CA GLU A 441 -2.41 3.85 1.93
C GLU A 441 -2.74 5.17 2.65
N LEU A 442 -2.47 6.29 1.98
CA LEU A 442 -2.86 7.63 2.43
C LEU A 442 -4.25 7.94 1.87
N THR A 443 -5.22 8.27 2.71
CA THR A 443 -6.59 8.62 2.28
C THR A 443 -6.78 10.13 2.19
N LEU A 444 -7.52 10.60 1.19
CA LEU A 444 -7.88 12.01 1.08
C LEU A 444 -9.05 12.33 2.02
N LYS A 445 -8.92 13.34 2.90
CA LYS A 445 -9.97 13.73 3.87
C LYS A 445 -11.32 14.06 3.23
N HIS A 446 -11.28 14.57 2.01
CA HIS A 446 -12.44 15.03 1.26
C HIS A 446 -13.03 13.96 0.34
N VAL A 447 -12.44 12.77 0.27
CA VAL A 447 -12.91 11.64 -0.53
C VAL A 447 -13.31 10.51 0.41
N ALA A 448 -14.58 10.15 0.45
CA ALA A 448 -15.07 9.10 1.34
C ALA A 448 -14.96 7.70 0.69
N ILE A 449 -14.98 7.63 -0.64
CA ILE A 449 -14.99 6.38 -1.41
C ILE A 449 -13.58 6.04 -1.93
N GLN A 450 -13.06 4.85 -1.61
CA GLN A 450 -11.74 4.39 -2.08
C GLN A 450 -11.63 4.31 -3.62
N SER A 451 -12.72 3.94 -4.33
CA SER A 451 -12.73 3.92 -5.80
C SER A 451 -12.41 5.28 -6.40
N THR A 452 -12.95 6.36 -5.85
CA THR A 452 -12.68 7.74 -6.28
C THR A 452 -11.22 8.12 -6.11
N GLN A 453 -10.58 7.71 -5.02
CA GLN A 453 -9.15 7.91 -4.84
C GLN A 453 -8.33 7.15 -5.89
N THR A 454 -8.64 5.87 -6.13
CA THR A 454 -7.94 5.10 -7.17
C THR A 454 -8.15 5.69 -8.57
N ALA A 455 -9.31 6.28 -8.85
CA ALA A 455 -9.59 6.99 -10.10
C ALA A 455 -8.73 8.26 -10.24
N LEU A 456 -8.53 9.02 -9.17
CA LEU A 456 -7.62 10.17 -9.16
C LEU A 456 -6.16 9.76 -9.38
N GLU A 457 -5.70 8.69 -8.73
CA GLU A 457 -4.36 8.14 -8.94
C GLU A 457 -4.15 7.69 -10.39
N ARG A 458 -5.11 6.94 -10.96
CA ARG A 458 -5.07 6.54 -12.38
C ARG A 458 -5.07 7.75 -13.31
N MET A 459 -5.87 8.77 -13.03
CA MET A 459 -5.91 10.01 -13.80
C MET A 459 -4.54 10.70 -13.82
N PHE A 460 -3.91 10.93 -12.65
CA PHE A 460 -2.61 11.61 -12.60
C PHE A 460 -1.48 10.78 -13.25
N ARG A 461 -1.49 9.44 -13.07
CA ARG A 461 -0.55 8.56 -13.78
C ARG A 461 -0.77 8.63 -15.30
N ALA A 462 -2.01 8.62 -15.77
CA ALA A 462 -2.33 8.70 -17.19
C ALA A 462 -1.93 10.07 -17.80
N LEU A 463 -2.12 11.16 -17.07
CA LEU A 463 -1.65 12.50 -17.44
C LEU A 463 -0.13 12.56 -17.59
N GLY A 464 0.61 12.00 -16.63
CA GLY A 464 2.08 11.91 -16.69
C GLY A 464 2.56 11.12 -17.90
N ASN A 465 1.93 9.98 -18.22
CA ASN A 465 2.31 9.16 -19.38
C ASN A 465 2.03 9.88 -20.71
N ALA A 466 0.87 10.54 -20.81
CA ALA A 466 0.44 11.26 -22.00
C ALA A 466 1.28 12.52 -22.29
N GLY A 467 1.68 13.27 -21.26
CA GLY A 467 2.52 14.46 -21.41
C GLY A 467 4.03 14.18 -21.47
N GLY A 468 4.48 13.00 -21.05
CA GLY A 468 5.87 12.56 -21.21
C GLY A 468 6.90 13.54 -20.61
N GLU A 469 7.91 13.91 -21.40
CA GLU A 469 9.00 14.77 -20.94
C GLU A 469 8.57 16.20 -20.60
N ASP A 470 7.47 16.70 -21.19
CA ASP A 470 7.00 18.06 -20.93
C ASP A 470 6.44 18.21 -19.50
N CYS A 471 5.93 17.11 -18.92
CA CYS A 471 5.45 17.06 -17.54
C CYS A 471 6.59 17.09 -16.49
N ILE A 472 7.85 16.91 -16.88
CA ILE A 472 8.99 16.90 -15.94
C ILE A 472 9.08 18.22 -15.17
N TYR A 473 8.79 19.36 -15.81
CA TYR A 473 8.77 20.66 -15.15
C TYR A 473 7.74 20.72 -14.00
N SER A 474 6.55 20.17 -14.21
CA SER A 474 5.54 20.07 -13.15
C SER A 474 6.01 19.22 -11.97
N VAL A 475 6.72 18.11 -12.24
CA VAL A 475 7.29 17.26 -11.19
C VAL A 475 8.37 18.00 -10.40
N GLU A 476 9.27 18.74 -11.06
CA GLU A 476 10.29 19.56 -10.40
C GLU A 476 9.65 20.65 -9.52
N TRP A 477 8.65 21.36 -10.04
CA TRP A 477 7.93 22.39 -9.29
C TRP A 477 7.21 21.80 -8.06
N LEU A 478 6.47 20.70 -8.23
CA LEU A 478 5.78 20.02 -7.12
C LEU A 478 6.76 19.48 -6.08
N ALA A 479 7.91 18.95 -6.51
CA ALA A 479 8.96 18.50 -5.61
C ALA A 479 9.62 19.64 -4.83
N ALA A 480 9.85 20.80 -5.47
CA ALA A 480 10.39 21.99 -4.80
C ALA A 480 9.40 22.58 -3.76
N VAL A 481 8.10 22.62 -4.10
CA VAL A 481 7.04 23.00 -3.16
C VAL A 481 6.96 22.02 -1.99
N GLY A 482 7.08 20.72 -2.28
CA GLY A 482 7.13 19.66 -1.29
C GLY A 482 8.35 19.73 -0.37
N GLY A 483 9.54 19.99 -0.90
CA GLY A 483 10.76 20.08 -0.11
C GLY A 483 10.84 21.32 0.79
N SER A 484 10.22 22.43 0.36
CA SER A 484 10.22 23.69 1.12
C SER A 484 9.18 23.74 2.24
N ARG A 485 8.11 22.92 2.18
CA ARG A 485 6.99 22.96 3.14
C ARG A 485 6.70 21.57 3.71
N LYS A 486 6.65 21.47 5.05
CA LYS A 486 6.25 20.23 5.77
C LYS A 486 4.75 20.21 6.14
N ASP A 487 3.97 21.14 5.61
CA ASP A 487 2.52 21.24 5.82
C ASP A 487 1.73 20.27 4.93
N SER A 488 0.41 20.14 5.15
CA SER A 488 -0.48 19.32 4.30
C SER A 488 -0.35 19.63 2.80
N ARG A 489 -0.07 20.89 2.43
CA ARG A 489 0.15 21.28 1.03
C ARG A 489 1.44 20.71 0.45
N GLY A 490 2.48 20.59 1.27
CA GLY A 490 3.75 19.97 0.89
C GLY A 490 3.59 18.46 0.71
N VAL A 491 2.85 17.80 1.60
CA VAL A 491 2.48 16.38 1.45
C VAL A 491 1.72 16.15 0.14
N ALA A 492 0.74 17.01 -0.16
CA ALA A 492 -0.02 16.95 -1.41
C ALA A 492 0.84 17.16 -2.65
N ALA A 493 1.79 18.10 -2.59
CA ALA A 493 2.68 18.38 -3.71
C ALA A 493 3.59 17.18 -3.99
N LEU A 494 4.19 16.58 -2.96
CA LEU A 494 5.00 15.38 -3.11
C LEU A 494 4.17 14.20 -3.63
N TRP A 495 2.93 14.03 -3.16
CA TRP A 495 2.07 12.92 -3.58
C TRP A 495 1.69 13.05 -5.07
N LEU A 496 1.28 14.24 -5.51
CA LEU A 496 0.97 14.51 -6.91
C LEU A 496 2.20 14.36 -7.81
N GLY A 497 3.33 14.91 -7.37
CA GLY A 497 4.61 14.78 -8.07
C GLY A 497 5.00 13.32 -8.24
N CYS A 498 4.79 12.50 -7.20
CA CYS A 498 5.02 11.06 -7.23
C CYS A 498 4.13 10.34 -8.25
N ARG A 499 2.80 10.58 -8.26
CA ARG A 499 1.88 9.95 -9.22
C ARG A 499 2.11 10.39 -10.67
N LEU A 500 2.49 11.64 -10.88
CA LEU A 500 2.91 12.12 -12.21
C LEU A 500 4.21 11.46 -12.66
N LEU A 501 5.21 11.32 -11.76
CA LEU A 501 6.49 10.68 -12.05
C LEU A 501 6.32 9.19 -12.42
N GLU A 502 5.47 8.47 -11.70
CA GLU A 502 5.05 7.10 -12.05
C GLU A 502 4.48 7.02 -13.47
N GLY A 503 3.59 7.95 -13.81
CA GLY A 503 3.03 8.09 -15.15
C GLY A 503 4.06 8.31 -16.24
N ILE A 504 4.98 9.27 -16.04
CA ILE A 504 6.05 9.59 -16.99
C ILE A 504 6.97 8.38 -17.22
N ALA A 505 7.27 7.64 -16.16
CA ALA A 505 8.11 6.45 -16.22
C ALA A 505 7.39 5.20 -16.74
N GLY A 506 6.05 5.22 -16.77
CA GLY A 506 5.20 4.18 -17.34
C GLY A 506 4.83 3.04 -16.39
N PHE A 507 5.13 3.12 -15.09
CA PHE A 507 4.83 2.06 -14.12
C PHE A 507 3.87 2.52 -13.01
N SER A 508 3.29 1.55 -12.29
CA SER A 508 2.47 1.79 -11.09
C SER A 508 3.17 1.13 -9.89
N ALA A 509 3.37 1.86 -8.80
CA ALA A 509 4.01 1.30 -7.60
C ALA A 509 3.24 0.10 -7.02
N ASP A 510 1.90 0.07 -7.17
CA ASP A 510 1.03 -0.99 -6.66
C ASP A 510 1.01 -2.27 -7.54
N ALA A 511 1.63 -2.25 -8.72
CA ALA A 511 1.64 -3.40 -9.62
C ALA A 511 2.81 -4.35 -9.29
N VAL A 512 2.46 -5.54 -8.80
CA VAL A 512 3.36 -6.62 -8.32
C VAL A 512 4.08 -7.31 -9.48
N ARG A 513 5.04 -6.64 -10.11
CA ARG A 513 5.85 -7.15 -11.24
C ARG A 513 5.07 -7.22 -12.56
N VAL A 514 5.23 -6.15 -13.34
CA VAL A 514 5.07 -6.22 -14.79
C VAL A 514 6.37 -5.69 -15.36
N ASP A 515 7.01 -6.46 -16.25
CA ASP A 515 8.12 -5.98 -17.07
C ASP A 515 7.58 -4.86 -17.96
N VAL A 516 7.74 -3.62 -17.51
CA VAL A 516 7.38 -2.43 -18.27
C VAL A 516 8.64 -1.90 -18.94
N PHE A 517 8.57 -1.68 -20.25
CA PHE A 517 9.56 -0.91 -21.00
C PHE A 517 9.72 0.48 -20.37
N LEU A 518 10.76 0.66 -19.54
CA LEU A 518 11.11 1.98 -19.02
C LEU A 518 11.50 2.88 -20.19
N ARG A 519 10.91 4.07 -20.25
CA ARG A 519 11.34 5.12 -21.19
C ARG A 519 12.72 5.61 -20.76
N ASP A 520 13.75 5.22 -21.51
CA ASP A 520 15.11 5.74 -21.34
C ASP A 520 15.16 7.22 -21.77
N SER A 521 15.07 8.16 -20.81
CA SER A 521 15.27 9.59 -21.03
C SER A 521 16.38 10.13 -20.14
N LYS A 522 17.42 10.70 -20.75
CA LYS A 522 18.54 11.34 -20.03
C LYS A 522 18.07 12.52 -19.16
N ARG A 523 17.00 13.20 -19.57
CA ARG A 523 16.42 14.32 -18.81
C ARG A 523 15.73 13.80 -17.56
N LEU A 524 14.92 12.75 -17.69
CA LEU A 524 14.26 12.09 -16.57
C LEU A 524 15.27 11.56 -15.55
N ASP A 525 16.38 10.95 -16.00
CA ASP A 525 17.47 10.51 -15.13
C ASP A 525 18.10 11.65 -14.33
N LYS A 526 18.36 12.80 -14.97
CA LYS A 526 18.95 13.96 -14.29
C LYS A 526 18.03 14.50 -13.20
N VAL A 527 16.73 14.61 -13.51
CA VAL A 527 15.73 15.13 -12.57
C VAL A 527 15.51 14.16 -11.42
N THR A 528 15.38 12.86 -11.67
CA THR A 528 15.21 11.85 -10.61
C THR A 528 16.42 11.76 -9.69
N ARG A 529 17.65 11.95 -10.18
CA ARG A 529 18.84 12.09 -9.32
C ARG A 529 18.78 13.35 -8.46
N GLY A 530 18.39 14.49 -9.05
CA GLY A 530 18.20 15.74 -8.32
C GLY A 530 17.13 15.64 -7.23
N LEU A 531 16.00 15.01 -7.57
CA LEU A 531 14.90 14.70 -6.67
C LEU A 531 15.36 13.80 -5.53
N SER A 532 16.08 12.70 -5.84
CA SER A 532 16.59 11.76 -4.83
C SER A 532 17.51 12.46 -3.83
N ARG A 533 18.39 13.36 -4.32
CA ARG A 533 19.26 14.16 -3.46
C ARG A 533 18.44 15.14 -2.59
N SER A 534 17.54 15.91 -3.20
CA SER A 534 16.72 16.89 -2.48
C SER A 534 15.82 16.22 -1.43
N MET A 535 15.25 15.05 -1.73
CA MET A 535 14.47 14.29 -0.75
C MET A 535 15.36 13.77 0.38
N ALA A 536 16.57 13.25 0.09
CA ALA A 536 17.50 12.79 1.12
C ALA A 536 17.95 13.91 2.07
N GLU A 537 18.19 15.12 1.55
CA GLU A 537 18.56 16.31 2.34
C GLU A 537 17.50 16.69 3.39
N LEU A 538 16.24 16.29 3.23
CA LEU A 538 15.17 16.54 4.21
C LEU A 538 15.44 15.90 5.58
N TRP A 539 16.27 14.85 5.62
CA TRP A 539 16.70 14.17 6.84
C TRP A 539 18.04 14.70 7.41
N ASP A 540 18.74 15.56 6.68
CA ASP A 540 19.99 16.20 7.12
C ASP A 540 19.76 17.51 7.86
N VAL A 541 18.61 18.17 7.63
CA VAL A 541 18.22 19.39 8.34
C VAL A 541 17.89 19.02 9.78
N ASN A 542 18.90 19.20 10.64
CA ASN A 542 18.76 19.24 12.09
C ASN A 542 17.47 20.00 12.45
N ASN A 543 16.75 19.47 13.42
CA ASN A 543 15.55 20.05 13.96
C ASN A 543 15.91 20.80 15.27
N PRO A 544 16.53 22.00 15.25
CA PRO A 544 16.67 22.82 16.45
C PRO A 544 15.63 23.94 16.55
N ASP A 545 14.79 24.19 15.54
CA ASP A 545 13.82 25.30 15.55
C ASP A 545 12.38 24.80 15.55
N PHE A 546 11.99 24.20 16.67
CA PHE A 546 10.59 24.18 17.10
C PHE A 546 10.33 25.35 18.08
N GLU A 547 10.85 26.54 17.77
CA GLU A 547 10.49 27.79 18.45
C GLU A 547 10.29 28.93 17.44
N LEU A 548 9.08 29.51 17.49
CA LEU A 548 8.67 30.83 17.01
C LEU A 548 9.32 31.39 15.73
N SER A 549 8.62 31.24 14.61
CA SER A 549 8.41 32.35 13.67
C SER A 549 7.14 32.13 12.86
N GLY A 550 6.01 32.45 13.50
CA GLY A 550 4.87 33.00 12.76
C GLY A 550 5.26 34.39 12.28
N ALA A 551 5.85 34.47 11.10
CA ALA A 551 5.95 35.71 10.34
C ALA A 551 5.35 35.42 8.97
N LEU A 552 4.07 35.79 8.88
CA LEU A 552 3.24 35.76 7.70
C LEU A 552 3.92 36.52 6.57
N GLN A 553 4.20 35.84 5.46
CA GLN A 553 4.01 36.45 4.16
C GLN A 553 2.67 35.90 3.66
N GLU A 554 1.60 36.57 4.09
CA GLU A 554 0.27 36.42 3.50
C GLU A 554 0.35 36.93 2.07
N ASP A 555 0.44 36.01 1.11
CA ASP A 555 0.04 36.32 -0.25
C ASP A 555 -1.50 36.47 -0.25
N PRO A 556 -2.05 37.57 -0.80
CA PRO A 556 -3.48 37.86 -0.75
C PRO A 556 -4.17 37.04 -1.83
N ILE A 557 -4.69 35.85 -1.48
CA ILE A 557 -5.63 35.12 -2.34
C ILE A 557 -6.80 34.66 -1.48
N ASP A 558 -7.85 35.49 -1.52
CA ASP A 558 -9.25 35.27 -1.21
C ASP A 558 -9.60 34.28 -0.08
N ASP A 559 -10.14 34.86 1.00
CA ASP A 559 -11.01 34.22 1.97
C ASP A 559 -12.12 33.42 1.27
N ILE A 560 -11.90 32.13 1.06
CA ILE A 560 -12.97 31.18 0.85
C ILE A 560 -13.43 30.76 2.24
N PRO A 561 -14.65 31.11 2.70
CA PRO A 561 -15.13 30.66 3.98
C PRO A 561 -15.21 29.12 3.97
N ASN A 562 -14.61 28.47 4.97
CA ASN A 562 -14.80 27.05 5.25
C ASN A 562 -16.29 26.82 5.54
N ILE A 563 -17.06 26.42 4.52
CA ILE A 563 -18.46 26.02 4.67
C ILE A 563 -18.45 24.55 5.10
N GLU A 564 -18.53 24.31 6.40
CA GLU A 564 -18.81 22.98 6.94
C GLU A 564 -20.27 22.60 6.64
N HIS A 565 -20.48 21.69 5.69
CA HIS A 565 -21.81 21.14 5.42
C HIS A 565 -22.16 20.03 6.44
N VAL A 566 -22.99 20.36 7.43
CA VAL A 566 -23.56 19.40 8.38
C VAL A 566 -24.90 18.85 7.83
N ARG A 567 -25.06 17.52 7.76
CA ARG A 567 -26.36 16.86 7.55
C ARG A 567 -26.83 16.18 8.86
N GLY A 568 -27.60 16.92 9.69
CA GLY A 568 -28.39 16.47 10.86
C GLY A 568 -27.62 15.82 12.04
N ILE A 569 -28.03 15.83 13.32
CA ILE A 569 -28.95 16.63 14.14
C ILE A 569 -28.16 17.01 15.42
N VAL A 570 -28.32 18.27 15.86
CA VAL A 570 -27.90 18.90 17.14
C VAL A 570 -26.39 19.10 17.36
N THR A 571 -25.94 20.32 17.09
CA THR A 571 -24.83 20.93 17.83
C THR A 571 -25.37 21.45 19.17
N LEU A 572 -24.95 20.85 20.28
CA LEU A 572 -25.11 21.48 21.59
C LEU A 572 -24.30 22.77 21.60
N ASP A 573 -24.98 23.87 21.92
CA ASP A 573 -24.40 25.20 22.08
C ASP A 573 -23.14 25.14 22.97
N GLN A 574 -22.02 25.69 22.48
CA GLN A 574 -20.73 25.77 23.19
C GLN A 574 -20.78 26.67 24.45
N SER A 575 -21.95 27.18 24.83
CA SER A 575 -22.17 28.01 26.01
C SER A 575 -22.52 27.22 27.29
N LEU A 576 -22.78 25.91 27.20
CA LEU A 576 -23.02 25.07 28.37
C LEU A 576 -21.71 24.51 28.94
N ARG A 577 -21.10 25.30 29.82
CA ARG A 577 -19.96 24.92 30.67
C ARG A 577 -20.33 23.76 31.60
N ILE A 578 -20.18 22.53 31.13
CA ILE A 578 -20.23 21.32 31.96
C ILE A 578 -18.97 20.50 31.66
N GLY A 579 -18.10 20.37 32.67
CA GLY A 579 -17.02 19.36 32.79
C GLY A 579 -16.03 19.26 31.63
N HIS A 580 -14.80 19.76 31.83
CA HIS A 580 -13.68 19.49 30.93
C HIS A 580 -13.36 17.98 30.88
N GLY A 581 -13.91 17.27 29.89
CA GLY A 581 -13.26 16.09 29.34
C GLY A 581 -11.97 16.52 28.61
N PRO A 582 -10.96 15.67 28.47
CA PRO A 582 -9.70 16.06 27.86
C PRO A 582 -9.98 16.58 26.45
N SER A 583 -9.67 17.86 26.27
CA SER A 583 -9.67 18.55 24.99
C SER A 583 -8.94 17.67 23.96
N ILE A 584 -9.63 17.31 22.87
CA ILE A 584 -9.00 16.76 21.68
C ILE A 584 -8.09 17.87 21.16
N THR A 585 -6.82 17.79 21.52
CA THR A 585 -5.77 18.63 20.95
C THR A 585 -5.79 18.46 19.43
N PRO A 586 -5.78 19.54 18.63
CA PRO A 586 -5.84 19.44 17.18
C PRO A 586 -4.65 18.62 16.66
N ARG A 587 -4.93 17.66 15.76
CA ARG A 587 -4.01 16.76 15.02
C ARG A 587 -2.95 17.52 14.18
N LYS A 588 -2.10 18.34 14.81
CA LYS A 588 -0.95 19.00 14.14
C LYS A 588 0.29 18.09 14.07
N THR A 589 0.29 16.93 14.73
CA THR A 589 1.47 16.07 14.91
C THR A 589 1.72 15.05 13.81
N SER A 590 0.78 14.78 12.88
CA SER A 590 0.95 13.72 11.87
C SER A 590 1.46 14.20 10.50
N GLN A 591 1.42 15.50 10.21
CA GLN A 591 1.85 16.06 8.92
C GLN A 591 3.32 15.81 8.57
N PRO A 592 4.31 15.99 9.48
CA PRO A 592 5.70 15.70 9.16
C PRO A 592 5.94 14.20 8.91
N VAL A 593 5.19 13.32 9.58
CA VAL A 593 5.25 11.88 9.35
C VAL A 593 4.74 11.55 7.95
N PHE A 594 3.61 12.12 7.54
CA PHE A 594 3.06 11.92 6.18
C PHE A 594 4.01 12.46 5.11
N HIS A 595 4.66 13.60 5.37
CA HIS A 595 5.67 14.16 4.50
C HIS A 595 6.84 13.19 4.28
N SER A 596 7.41 12.67 5.38
CA SER A 596 8.48 11.66 5.30
C SER A 596 8.04 10.37 4.61
N MET A 597 6.80 9.90 4.83
CA MET A 597 6.27 8.72 4.15
C MET A 597 6.19 8.91 2.63
N VAL A 598 5.66 10.04 2.17
CA VAL A 598 5.57 10.34 0.73
C VAL A 598 6.96 10.58 0.13
N ALA A 599 7.88 11.21 0.87
CA ALA A 599 9.26 11.36 0.42
C ALA A 599 9.97 10.00 0.24
N LEU A 600 9.72 9.02 1.11
CA LEU A 600 10.19 7.64 0.93
C LEU A 600 9.56 6.96 -0.29
N GLN A 601 8.27 7.20 -0.57
CA GLN A 601 7.63 6.75 -1.81
C GLN A 601 8.32 7.36 -3.04
N VAL A 602 8.60 8.67 -3.03
CA VAL A 602 9.32 9.36 -4.10
C VAL A 602 10.72 8.76 -4.32
N LEU A 603 11.44 8.41 -3.25
CA LEU A 603 12.73 7.72 -3.34
C LEU A 603 12.60 6.33 -3.97
N SER A 604 11.58 5.56 -3.59
CA SER A 604 11.33 4.24 -4.16
C SER A 604 10.99 4.29 -5.65
N VAL A 605 10.16 5.26 -6.06
CA VAL A 605 9.83 5.53 -7.48
C VAL A 605 11.08 5.97 -8.24
N SER A 606 11.91 6.84 -7.65
CA SER A 606 13.17 7.29 -8.26
C SER A 606 14.16 6.12 -8.46
N ALA A 607 14.22 5.18 -7.51
CA ALA A 607 15.02 3.96 -7.64
C ALA A 607 14.48 3.03 -8.74
N ARG A 608 13.16 2.93 -8.91
CA ARG A 608 12.53 2.19 -10.02
C ARG A 608 12.84 2.79 -11.39
N VAL A 609 12.87 4.12 -11.49
CA VAL A 609 13.25 4.82 -12.74
C VAL A 609 14.73 4.62 -13.07
N LEU A 610 15.62 4.81 -12.09
CA LEU A 610 17.07 4.78 -12.30
C LEU A 610 17.67 3.36 -12.32
N GLN A 611 16.98 2.39 -11.72
CA GLN A 611 17.43 0.99 -11.58
C GLN A 611 18.89 0.89 -11.11
N GLY A 612 19.77 0.22 -11.85
CA GLY A 612 21.20 0.11 -11.52
C GLY A 612 21.95 1.45 -11.46
N ARG A 613 21.46 2.48 -12.17
CA ARG A 613 22.06 3.83 -12.15
C ARG A 613 21.81 4.56 -10.82
N PHE A 614 20.94 4.04 -9.95
CA PHE A 614 20.64 4.57 -8.62
C PHE A 614 21.79 4.38 -7.62
N ALA A 615 22.76 3.49 -7.89
CA ALA A 615 23.87 3.20 -6.98
C ALA A 615 24.62 4.45 -6.49
N THR A 616 24.82 5.44 -7.37
CA THR A 616 25.49 6.71 -7.01
C THR A 616 24.72 7.56 -5.99
N MET A 617 23.40 7.34 -5.88
CA MET A 617 22.52 8.09 -4.98
C MET A 617 22.40 7.40 -3.60
N LEU A 618 22.80 6.13 -3.46
CA LEU A 618 22.74 5.39 -2.19
C LEU A 618 23.52 6.07 -1.07
N LEU A 619 24.63 6.75 -1.41
CA LEU A 619 25.40 7.56 -0.46
C LEU A 619 24.53 8.57 0.31
N HIS A 620 23.51 9.14 -0.37
CA HIS A 620 22.60 10.11 0.23
C HIS A 620 21.34 9.47 0.79
N THR A 621 20.78 8.46 0.10
CA THR A 621 19.42 7.95 0.38
C THR A 621 19.38 6.82 1.40
N LEU A 622 20.48 6.09 1.61
CA LEU A 622 20.47 4.89 2.44
C LEU A 622 20.28 5.19 3.93
N TYR A 623 20.96 6.21 4.46
CA TYR A 623 20.76 6.63 5.86
C TYR A 623 19.33 7.12 6.14
N PRO A 624 18.73 8.04 5.35
CA PRO A 624 17.33 8.44 5.51
C PRO A 624 16.34 7.27 5.55
N VAL A 625 16.50 6.29 4.67
CA VAL A 625 15.65 5.09 4.63
C VAL A 625 15.83 4.27 5.91
N LEU A 626 17.06 3.99 6.34
CA LEU A 626 17.32 3.25 7.57
C LEU A 626 16.84 3.99 8.83
N HIS A 627 17.05 5.30 8.88
CA HIS A 627 16.56 6.15 9.97
C HIS A 627 15.02 6.10 10.08
N SER A 628 14.31 6.04 8.95
CA SER A 628 12.85 5.90 8.97
C SER A 628 12.36 4.54 9.51
N ILE A 629 13.13 3.46 9.32
CA ILE A 629 12.83 2.12 9.86
C ILE A 629 12.92 2.12 11.40
N VAL A 630 13.85 2.90 11.95
CA VAL A 630 14.08 3.03 13.40
C VAL A 630 13.00 3.85 14.10
N SER A 631 12.21 4.62 13.35
CA SER A 631 11.24 5.55 13.93
C SER A 631 10.22 4.85 14.84
N PRO A 632 9.84 5.44 15.99
CA PRO A 632 8.82 4.87 16.88
C PRO A 632 7.41 4.83 16.25
N VAL A 633 7.20 5.56 15.14
CA VAL A 633 5.92 5.56 14.43
C VAL A 633 5.87 4.36 13.47
N SER A 634 5.05 3.35 13.79
CA SER A 634 4.91 2.12 12.99
C SER A 634 4.67 2.39 11.50
N GLN A 635 3.87 3.40 11.18
CA GLN A 635 3.54 3.73 9.78
C GLN A 635 4.77 4.24 9.01
N LEU A 636 5.66 4.97 9.68
CA LEU A 636 6.91 5.43 9.09
C LEU A 636 7.92 4.29 8.99
N SER A 637 8.00 3.41 10.00
CA SER A 637 8.87 2.24 9.96
C SER A 637 8.48 1.27 8.86
N ASP A 638 7.18 1.02 8.68
CA ASP A 638 6.65 0.14 7.63
C ASP A 638 6.89 0.75 6.24
N SER A 639 6.72 2.07 6.10
CA SER A 639 7.06 2.79 4.86
C SER A 639 8.55 2.76 4.55
N GLY A 640 9.41 2.89 5.57
CA GLY A 640 10.85 2.78 5.44
C GLY A 640 11.29 1.39 4.97
N PHE A 641 10.68 0.35 5.53
CA PHE A 641 10.95 -1.03 5.14
C PHE A 641 10.43 -1.36 3.74
N ALA A 642 9.23 -0.87 3.38
CA ALA A 642 8.71 -0.97 2.01
C ALA A 642 9.62 -0.25 0.99
N ALA A 643 10.13 0.93 1.34
CA ALA A 643 11.09 1.66 0.52
C ALA A 643 12.41 0.90 0.35
N LEU A 644 12.97 0.35 1.42
CA LEU A 644 14.20 -0.45 1.36
C LEU A 644 14.05 -1.68 0.46
N ASN A 645 12.94 -2.40 0.58
CA ASN A 645 12.63 -3.55 -0.28
C ASN A 645 12.44 -3.14 -1.74
N SER A 646 11.68 -2.07 -2.00
CA SER A 646 11.46 -1.56 -3.36
C SER A 646 12.78 -1.07 -3.99
N ILE A 647 13.68 -0.46 -3.24
CA ILE A 647 15.00 -0.03 -3.74
C ILE A 647 15.86 -1.26 -4.04
N ALA A 648 15.90 -2.24 -3.14
CA ALA A 648 16.63 -3.49 -3.33
C ALA A 648 16.15 -4.25 -4.58
N SER A 649 14.83 -4.38 -4.76
CA SER A 649 14.25 -5.03 -5.94
C SER A 649 14.52 -4.25 -7.23
N SER A 650 14.46 -2.91 -7.19
CA SER A 650 14.71 -2.05 -8.37
C SER A 650 16.15 -2.11 -8.86
N MET A 651 17.09 -2.28 -7.92
CA MET A 651 18.51 -2.42 -8.20
C MET A 651 18.92 -3.89 -8.47
N SER A 652 17.97 -4.83 -8.51
CA SER A 652 18.20 -6.26 -8.73
C SER A 652 19.01 -6.97 -7.64
N TYR A 653 18.91 -6.52 -6.39
CA TYR A 653 19.41 -7.29 -5.24
C TYR A 653 18.37 -8.32 -4.79
N ALA A 654 18.85 -9.51 -4.39
CA ALA A 654 17.97 -10.58 -3.92
C ALA A 654 17.31 -10.30 -2.56
N SER A 655 17.96 -9.50 -1.71
CA SER A 655 17.47 -9.14 -0.38
C SER A 655 17.96 -7.74 0.04
N PRO A 656 17.24 -7.04 0.93
CA PRO A 656 17.72 -5.81 1.58
C PRO A 656 19.09 -5.97 2.25
N ALA A 657 19.35 -7.13 2.87
CA ALA A 657 20.62 -7.43 3.51
C ALA A 657 21.78 -7.41 2.51
N ASN A 658 21.59 -7.96 1.30
CA ASN A 658 22.61 -7.94 0.26
C ASN A 658 22.90 -6.51 -0.25
N LEU A 659 21.88 -5.66 -0.37
CA LEU A 659 22.05 -4.24 -0.72
C LEU A 659 22.86 -3.50 0.35
N LEU A 660 22.60 -3.78 1.63
CA LEU A 660 23.32 -3.18 2.75
C LEU A 660 24.76 -3.67 2.80
N LEU A 661 25.01 -4.97 2.61
CA LEU A 661 26.36 -5.55 2.64
C LEU A 661 27.27 -4.92 1.57
N SER A 662 26.78 -4.73 0.35
CA SER A 662 27.57 -4.17 -0.76
C SER A 662 27.83 -2.66 -0.63
N ASN A 663 27.01 -1.93 0.13
CA ASN A 663 27.08 -0.47 0.28
C ASN A 663 27.27 -0.03 1.74
N PHE A 664 27.80 -0.93 2.58
CA PHE A 664 27.87 -0.74 4.02
C PHE A 664 28.69 0.49 4.43
N ASP A 665 29.76 0.77 3.69
CA ASP A 665 30.67 1.90 3.96
C ASP A 665 29.95 3.25 3.93
N TYR A 666 28.91 3.41 3.10
CA TYR A 666 28.08 4.62 3.07
C TYR A 666 27.27 4.82 4.35
N VAL A 667 26.81 3.71 4.95
CA VAL A 667 26.06 3.76 6.21
C VAL A 667 27.01 4.06 7.37
N LEU A 668 28.18 3.42 7.40
CA LEU A 668 29.20 3.69 8.41
C LEU A 668 29.64 5.15 8.42
N ASP A 669 29.95 5.73 7.26
CA ASP A 669 30.34 7.13 7.16
C ASP A 669 29.21 8.07 7.64
N ALA A 670 27.97 7.79 7.28
CA ALA A 670 26.83 8.58 7.72
C ALA A 670 26.59 8.46 9.24
N VAL A 671 26.72 7.26 9.81
CA VAL A 671 26.59 7.00 11.25
C VAL A 671 27.74 7.65 12.02
N SER A 672 29.00 7.50 11.60
CA SER A 672 30.16 8.12 12.28
C SER A 672 30.04 9.65 12.32
N ARG A 673 29.65 10.28 11.20
CA ARG A 673 29.41 11.74 11.19
C ARG A 673 28.36 12.20 12.20
N ARG A 674 27.35 11.37 12.49
CA ARG A 674 26.28 11.64 13.48
C ARG A 674 26.57 11.09 14.87
N LEU A 675 27.55 10.20 15.01
CA LEU A 675 28.10 9.87 16.32
C LEU A 675 29.14 10.89 16.77
N SER A 676 29.65 11.75 15.89
CA SER A 676 30.62 12.78 16.25
C SER A 676 30.15 13.70 17.39
N ARG A 677 31.11 14.23 18.18
CA ARG A 677 30.84 15.11 19.35
C ARG A 677 29.87 16.26 19.08
N GLN A 678 29.84 16.75 17.84
CA GLN A 678 29.06 17.92 17.45
C GLN A 678 27.58 17.61 17.13
N ARG A 679 27.24 16.36 16.80
CA ARG A 679 25.94 15.99 16.23
C ARG A 679 25.39 14.66 16.77
N LEU A 680 25.65 14.35 18.04
CA LEU A 680 25.25 13.08 18.65
C LEU A 680 23.74 12.82 18.45
N ASP A 681 23.42 11.93 17.51
CA ASP A 681 22.07 11.48 17.20
C ASP A 681 21.83 10.09 17.81
N ILE A 682 20.83 9.97 18.69
CA ILE A 682 20.48 8.71 19.35
C ILE A 682 19.93 7.70 18.33
N ASP A 683 19.26 8.18 17.28
CA ASP A 683 18.68 7.30 16.27
C ASP A 683 19.76 6.74 15.35
N ALA A 684 20.92 7.39 15.21
CA ALA A 684 22.07 6.85 14.47
C ALA A 684 22.62 5.57 15.13
N VAL A 685 22.59 5.50 16.47
CA VAL A 685 23.00 4.31 17.24
C VAL A 685 22.06 3.13 16.96
N LYS A 686 20.75 3.39 16.88
CA LYS A 686 19.75 2.37 16.53
C LYS A 686 19.82 1.98 15.04
N VAL A 687 20.17 2.89 14.14
CA VAL A 687 20.43 2.57 12.72
C VAL A 687 21.60 1.58 12.62
N LEU A 688 22.69 1.85 13.35
CA LEU A 688 23.84 0.96 13.41
C LEU A 688 23.45 -0.44 13.93
N LEU A 689 22.61 -0.49 14.98
CA LEU A 689 22.07 -1.74 15.53
C LEU A 689 21.32 -2.56 14.45
N ILE A 690 20.42 -1.94 13.69
CA ILE A 690 19.66 -2.63 12.64
C ILE A 690 20.57 -3.16 11.55
N VAL A 691 21.56 -2.38 11.13
CA VAL A 691 22.48 -2.77 10.06
C VAL A 691 23.36 -3.94 10.50
N ILE A 692 23.86 -3.91 11.73
CA ILE A 692 24.62 -5.00 12.33
C ILE A 692 23.77 -6.27 12.42
N ARG A 693 22.50 -6.17 12.85
CA ARG A 693 21.56 -7.30 12.90
C ARG A 693 21.24 -7.89 11.53
N LEU A 694 21.02 -7.03 10.52
CA LEU A 694 20.59 -7.46 9.18
C LEU A 694 21.68 -8.13 8.37
N VAL A 695 22.91 -7.64 8.48
CA VAL A 695 24.03 -8.08 7.65
C VAL A 695 24.90 -9.12 8.37
N GLY A 696 24.97 -9.07 9.69
CA GLY A 696 25.71 -10.04 10.51
C GLY A 696 27.22 -9.82 10.54
N ARG A 697 27.98 -10.92 10.57
CA ARG A 697 29.40 -10.93 10.95
C ARG A 697 30.32 -10.08 10.06
N ASP A 698 30.08 -10.03 8.75
CA ASP A 698 31.00 -9.47 7.76
C ASP A 698 31.14 -7.94 7.90
N VAL A 699 30.20 -7.33 8.62
CA VAL A 699 30.10 -5.89 8.89
C VAL A 699 30.88 -5.50 10.14
N ILE A 700 31.03 -6.39 11.13
CA ILE A 700 31.67 -6.08 12.41
C ILE A 700 33.14 -5.69 12.23
N GLN A 701 33.87 -6.40 11.37
CA GLN A 701 35.28 -6.09 11.10
C GLN A 701 35.46 -4.69 10.47
N LYS A 702 34.54 -4.30 9.59
CA LYS A 702 34.55 -2.97 8.95
C LYS A 702 34.06 -1.87 9.88
N ALA A 703 33.20 -2.21 10.85
CA ALA A 703 32.62 -1.28 11.81
C ALA A 703 33.52 -1.02 13.03
N ALA A 704 34.72 -1.61 13.12
CA ALA A 704 35.60 -1.50 14.28
C ALA A 704 35.84 -0.03 14.70
N ASP A 705 36.17 0.84 13.75
CA ASP A 705 36.40 2.27 14.00
C ASP A 705 35.16 2.98 14.57
N VAL A 706 33.97 2.60 14.12
CA VAL A 706 32.70 3.17 14.62
C VAL A 706 32.33 2.61 15.99
N VAL A 707 32.69 1.35 16.28
CA VAL A 707 32.58 0.76 17.62
C VAL A 707 33.55 1.44 18.58
N GLU A 708 34.76 1.80 18.14
CA GLU A 708 35.68 2.64 18.92
C GLU A 708 35.08 4.02 19.21
N GLU A 709 34.47 4.66 18.21
CA GLU A 709 33.75 5.91 18.40
C GLU A 709 32.58 5.76 19.40
N CYS A 710 31.86 4.62 19.40
CA CYS A 710 30.85 4.34 20.42
C CYS A 710 31.43 4.37 21.84
N PHE A 711 32.64 3.84 22.07
CA PHE A 711 33.27 3.91 23.39
C PHE A 711 33.66 5.32 23.77
N ASP A 712 34.25 6.08 22.85
CA ASP A 712 34.62 7.47 23.12
C ASP A 712 33.38 8.30 23.48
N ARG A 713 32.22 8.03 22.86
CA ARG A 713 30.94 8.66 23.24
C ARG A 713 30.37 8.15 24.54
N LEU A 714 30.57 6.89 24.87
CA LEU A 714 30.17 6.34 26.16
C LEU A 714 30.96 7.02 27.30
N ASP A 715 32.26 7.24 27.09
CA ASP A 715 33.14 7.94 28.02
C ASP A 715 32.79 9.44 28.12
N ASP A 716 32.54 10.11 27.00
CA ASP A 716 32.15 11.53 26.94
C ASP A 716 30.75 11.80 27.55
N PHE A 717 29.77 10.91 27.33
CA PHE A 717 28.35 11.11 27.65
C PHE A 717 27.80 10.16 28.73
N HIS A 718 28.65 9.63 29.60
CA HIS A 718 28.27 8.71 30.68
C HIS A 718 27.18 9.24 31.64
N GLY A 719 26.93 10.54 31.68
CA GLY A 719 25.84 11.14 32.49
C GLY A 719 24.44 11.06 31.86
N TYR A 720 24.31 10.65 30.59
CA TYR A 720 23.03 10.62 29.87
C TYR A 720 22.52 9.18 29.69
N ASN A 721 21.60 8.78 30.57
CA ASN A 721 21.06 7.41 30.61
C ASN A 721 20.56 6.90 29.24
N VAL A 722 19.88 7.74 28.44
CA VAL A 722 19.30 7.33 27.14
C VAL A 722 20.38 7.02 26.11
N VAL A 723 21.46 7.82 26.08
CA VAL A 723 22.59 7.64 25.17
C VAL A 723 23.37 6.40 25.55
N VAL A 724 23.68 6.26 26.84
CA VAL A 724 24.37 5.09 27.40
C VAL A 724 23.58 3.81 27.12
N ASP A 725 22.26 3.84 27.29
CA ASP A 725 21.40 2.69 27.05
C ASP A 725 21.42 2.22 25.59
N GLY A 726 21.37 3.17 24.63
CA GLY A 726 21.47 2.88 23.21
C GLY A 726 22.85 2.38 22.78
N LEU A 727 23.93 3.01 23.27
CA LEU A 727 25.30 2.61 22.95
C LEU A 727 25.63 1.21 23.50
N VAL A 728 25.23 0.92 24.74
CA VAL A 728 25.40 -0.41 25.34
C VAL A 728 24.58 -1.48 24.60
N GLU A 729 23.42 -1.13 24.05
CA GLU A 729 22.63 -2.04 23.23
C GLU A 729 23.35 -2.44 21.93
N VAL A 730 24.02 -1.49 21.27
CA VAL A 730 24.88 -1.79 20.11
C VAL A 730 26.04 -2.70 20.50
N LEU A 731 26.74 -2.41 21.59
CA LEU A 731 27.86 -3.24 22.06
C LEU A 731 27.40 -4.67 22.41
N HIS A 732 26.23 -4.81 23.02
CA HIS A 732 25.65 -6.11 23.34
C HIS A 732 25.31 -6.90 22.07
N GLU A 733 24.77 -6.24 21.05
CA GLU A 733 24.46 -6.89 19.77
C GLU A 733 25.70 -7.35 19.03
N VAL A 734 26.77 -6.54 19.04
CA VAL A 734 28.07 -6.94 18.46
C VAL A 734 28.53 -8.25 19.10
N ILE A 735 28.51 -8.35 20.43
CA ILE A 735 28.92 -9.57 21.15
C ILE A 735 28.00 -10.74 20.82
N ARG A 736 26.67 -10.53 20.76
CA ARG A 736 25.71 -11.59 20.42
C ARG A 736 25.96 -12.20 19.04
N ILE A 737 26.32 -11.38 18.05
CA ILE A 737 26.65 -11.88 16.71
C ILE A 737 27.99 -12.64 16.73
N VAL A 738 28.98 -12.17 17.49
CA VAL A 738 30.24 -12.93 17.68
C VAL A 738 29.97 -14.26 18.39
N GLU A 739 29.09 -14.30 19.38
CA GLU A 739 28.68 -15.51 20.09
C GLU A 739 27.98 -16.51 19.14
N SER A 740 27.11 -16.03 18.25
CA SER A 740 26.39 -16.91 17.30
C SER A 740 27.27 -17.52 16.20
N ALA A 741 28.50 -17.02 16.02
CA ALA A 741 29.42 -17.54 15.01
C ALA A 741 30.16 -18.76 15.57
N GLU A 742 29.85 -19.95 15.05
CA GLU A 742 30.39 -21.25 15.50
C GLU A 742 31.93 -21.27 15.59
N ASP A 743 32.63 -20.52 14.73
CA ASP A 743 34.10 -20.38 14.71
C ASP A 743 34.70 -19.58 15.89
N SER A 744 33.88 -18.87 16.68
CA SER A 744 34.34 -17.96 17.75
C SER A 744 34.30 -18.59 19.14
N HIS A 745 33.61 -19.72 19.29
CA HIS A 745 33.63 -20.47 20.54
C HIS A 745 35.01 -21.12 20.70
N VAL A 746 35.73 -20.70 21.73
CA VAL A 746 36.94 -21.40 22.14
C VAL A 746 36.49 -22.80 22.58
N VAL A 747 36.89 -23.84 21.84
CA VAL A 747 36.84 -25.22 22.33
C VAL A 747 37.73 -25.25 23.55
N ARG A 748 37.12 -25.12 24.72
CA ARG A 748 37.84 -25.23 25.99
C ARG A 748 38.07 -26.70 26.18
N GLU A 749 39.31 -27.13 26.02
CA GLU A 749 39.73 -28.40 26.59
C GLU A 749 39.34 -28.36 28.06
N GLU A 750 38.54 -29.33 28.51
CA GLU A 750 38.30 -29.57 29.92
C GLU A 750 39.67 -29.73 30.58
N GLY A 751 40.19 -28.63 31.12
CA GLY A 751 41.44 -28.63 31.84
C GLY A 751 41.31 -29.67 32.93
N THR A 752 42.03 -30.77 32.75
CA THR A 752 42.23 -31.86 33.71
C THR A 752 42.94 -31.30 34.95
N GLY A 753 42.26 -30.44 35.71
CA GLY A 753 42.44 -30.42 37.15
C GLY A 753 42.00 -31.79 37.68
N PRO A 754 42.52 -32.26 38.82
CA PRO A 754 42.14 -33.55 39.35
C PRO A 754 40.66 -33.47 39.73
N VAL A 755 39.80 -33.89 38.81
CA VAL A 755 38.48 -34.39 39.14
C VAL A 755 38.80 -35.58 40.03
N ILE A 756 38.60 -35.43 41.34
CA ILE A 756 38.44 -36.58 42.21
C ILE A 756 37.15 -37.22 41.71
N THR A 757 37.28 -38.03 40.67
CA THR A 757 36.22 -38.89 40.18
C THR A 757 35.94 -39.82 41.34
N THR A 758 34.81 -39.62 42.01
CA THR A 758 34.37 -40.63 42.96
C THR A 758 34.25 -41.93 42.16
N PRO A 759 34.92 -43.01 42.57
CA PRO A 759 34.86 -44.27 41.85
C PRO A 759 33.40 -44.78 41.76
N PRO A 760 33.06 -45.60 40.75
CA PRO A 760 31.74 -46.21 40.64
C PRO A 760 31.39 -46.98 41.92
N ASP A 761 30.11 -46.93 42.32
CA ASP A 761 29.60 -47.35 43.64
C ASP A 761 30.06 -48.75 44.08
N ASP A 762 30.16 -49.70 43.16
CA ASP A 762 30.63 -51.07 43.42
C ASP A 762 32.08 -51.15 43.96
N THR A 763 32.89 -50.11 43.73
CA THR A 763 34.31 -50.06 44.14
C THR A 763 34.61 -48.98 45.18
N ARG A 764 33.60 -48.20 45.61
CA ARG A 764 33.78 -47.15 46.63
C ARG A 764 34.20 -47.71 47.97
N MET A 765 33.62 -48.84 48.39
CA MET A 765 33.97 -49.46 49.66
C MET A 765 35.40 -50.02 49.60
N ASP A 766 35.80 -50.67 48.50
CA ASP A 766 37.17 -51.16 48.34
C ASP A 766 38.20 -50.02 48.24
N ALA A 767 37.85 -48.91 47.58
CA ALA A 767 38.68 -47.71 47.51
C ALA A 767 38.78 -47.01 48.87
N PHE A 768 37.68 -46.96 49.62
CA PHE A 768 37.64 -46.46 50.99
C PHE A 768 38.43 -47.37 51.93
N GLU A 769 38.31 -48.70 51.83
CA GLU A 769 39.09 -49.66 52.61
C GLU A 769 40.59 -49.53 52.32
N ARG A 770 40.96 -49.37 51.04
CA ARG A 770 42.36 -49.08 50.64
C ARG A 770 42.85 -47.75 51.20
N TRP A 771 42.07 -46.68 51.08
CA TRP A 771 42.41 -45.36 51.61
C TRP A 771 42.50 -45.37 53.14
N PHE A 772 41.52 -45.99 53.81
CA PHE A 772 41.41 -46.10 55.27
C PHE A 772 42.54 -46.97 55.86
N ALA A 773 42.93 -48.05 55.17
CA ALA A 773 44.10 -48.84 55.52
C ALA A 773 45.41 -48.06 55.33
N SER A 774 45.50 -47.21 54.30
CA SER A 774 46.68 -46.36 54.04
C SER A 774 46.73 -45.04 54.85
N ARG A 775 45.69 -44.72 55.65
CA ARG A 775 45.61 -43.41 56.32
C ARG A 775 46.70 -43.22 57.38
N ASP A 776 47.14 -44.32 57.99
CA ASP A 776 48.17 -44.34 59.03
C ASP A 776 49.57 -44.60 58.44
N ASP A 777 49.67 -44.89 57.14
CA ASP A 777 50.92 -45.01 56.36
C ASP A 777 51.40 -43.64 55.84
N THR A 778 51.26 -42.61 56.67
CA THR A 778 51.98 -41.33 56.49
C THR A 778 53.31 -41.36 57.23
N GLY A 779 54.05 -42.46 57.09
CA GLY A 779 55.46 -42.58 57.41
C GLY A 779 56.32 -42.24 56.19
N GLY A 780 56.34 -40.97 55.77
CA GLY A 780 57.18 -40.56 54.63
C GLY A 780 56.75 -39.28 53.92
N TYR A 781 56.39 -38.22 54.64
CA TYR A 781 56.42 -36.87 54.05
C TYR A 781 57.86 -36.38 54.07
N ASP A 782 58.60 -36.77 53.04
CA ASP A 782 59.78 -36.00 52.65
C ASP A 782 59.32 -34.63 52.12
N LYS A 783 60.15 -33.65 52.44
CA LYS A 783 60.00 -32.23 52.15
C LYS A 783 59.84 -31.93 50.66
N ASP A 784 59.16 -30.80 50.42
CA ASP A 784 59.40 -29.86 49.32
C ASP A 784 59.27 -30.36 47.87
N SER A 785 58.15 -30.00 47.24
CA SER A 785 58.13 -29.47 45.87
C SER A 785 56.80 -28.79 45.54
N THR A 786 56.39 -27.85 46.38
CA THR A 786 55.59 -26.71 45.92
C THR A 786 56.46 -25.49 46.06
N GLU A 787 57.07 -25.09 44.95
CA GLU A 787 57.82 -23.86 44.77
C GLU A 787 56.87 -22.69 45.09
N TYR A 788 56.94 -22.21 46.32
CA TYR A 788 56.28 -20.98 46.74
C TYR A 788 56.98 -19.84 46.00
N GLY A 789 56.33 -19.28 44.98
CA GLY A 789 56.76 -18.03 44.34
C GLY A 789 57.07 -16.98 45.42
N PRO A 790 58.08 -16.12 45.23
CA PRO A 790 58.73 -15.39 46.31
C PRO A 790 57.71 -14.56 47.12
N ALA A 791 57.59 -14.87 48.41
CA ALA A 791 56.79 -14.10 49.35
C ALA A 791 57.32 -12.67 49.43
N PRO A 792 56.45 -11.64 49.38
CA PRO A 792 56.87 -10.26 49.43
C PRO A 792 57.20 -9.85 50.87
N GLY A 793 58.38 -9.26 51.05
CA GLY A 793 58.62 -8.35 52.16
C GLY A 793 60.02 -8.43 52.72
N HIS A 794 60.88 -7.50 52.30
CA HIS A 794 61.82 -6.80 53.19
C HIS A 794 61.93 -5.34 52.72
N SER A 795 61.61 -4.42 53.61
CA SER A 795 61.68 -2.97 53.46
C SER A 795 63.10 -2.45 53.65
N ARG A 796 63.64 -1.70 52.67
CA ARG A 796 64.76 -0.73 52.77
C ARG A 796 64.77 0.02 51.41
N GLY A 797 64.54 1.32 51.27
CA GLY A 797 65.21 2.43 51.94
C GLY A 797 66.20 3.06 50.95
N GLU A 798 65.76 4.15 50.29
CA GLU A 798 66.52 5.28 49.71
C GLU A 798 67.16 5.20 48.30
N SER A 799 66.60 6.06 47.43
CA SER A 799 67.20 7.09 46.55
C SER A 799 67.95 6.77 45.24
N HIS A 800 67.40 7.40 44.18
CA HIS A 800 68.01 8.07 43.01
C HIS A 800 68.51 7.25 41.80
N GLU A 801 67.87 7.54 40.65
CA GLU A 801 68.40 7.91 39.31
C GLU A 801 69.61 7.12 38.78
N GLU A 802 69.74 6.67 37.53
CA GLU A 802 69.20 7.09 36.23
C GLU A 802 69.71 6.06 35.17
N GLU A 803 69.15 6.13 33.95
CA GLU A 803 69.75 5.74 32.65
C GLU A 803 69.81 4.26 32.17
N LEU A 804 68.87 3.95 31.27
CA LEU A 804 69.06 3.63 29.84
C LEU A 804 70.32 2.83 29.42
N LYS A 805 70.09 1.61 28.91
CA LYS A 805 70.40 1.24 27.50
C LYS A 805 69.81 -0.12 27.11
N SER A 806 69.28 -0.12 25.89
CA SER A 806 68.92 -1.25 25.03
C SER A 806 70.14 -2.18 24.80
N ASP A 807 70.04 -3.46 24.44
CA ASP A 807 69.25 -4.10 23.41
C ASP A 807 69.23 -5.63 23.63
N GLU A 808 68.28 -6.28 22.96
CA GLU A 808 68.28 -7.70 22.57
C GLU A 808 68.32 -8.77 23.68
N SER A 809 67.14 -9.22 24.08
CA SER A 809 66.93 -10.63 24.45
C SER A 809 65.74 -11.16 23.68
N GLN A 810 66.04 -12.08 22.80
CA GLN A 810 65.13 -12.85 21.98
C GLN A 810 63.96 -13.42 22.79
N GLU A 811 62.82 -13.48 22.13
CA GLU A 811 61.69 -14.34 22.44
C GLU A 811 62.13 -15.67 23.04
N LYS A 812 61.77 -15.90 24.30
CA LYS A 812 61.24 -17.20 24.70
C LYS A 812 59.75 -17.03 24.82
N THR A 813 59.10 -17.25 23.69
CA THR A 813 57.68 -17.55 23.60
C THR A 813 57.38 -18.75 24.50
N ASP A 814 56.60 -18.51 25.56
CA ASP A 814 55.88 -19.59 26.23
C ASP A 814 54.93 -20.23 25.19
N PRO A 815 55.03 -21.53 24.92
CA PRO A 815 54.16 -22.21 23.96
C PRO A 815 52.80 -22.46 24.64
N GLY A 816 51.86 -21.52 24.49
CA GLY A 816 50.49 -21.70 25.00
C GLY A 816 49.50 -20.55 24.80
N GLN A 817 49.90 -19.40 24.26
CA GLN A 817 48.94 -18.32 23.96
C GLN A 817 48.29 -18.56 22.60
N ALA A 818 47.08 -19.11 22.59
CA ALA A 818 46.22 -19.13 21.40
C ALA A 818 46.09 -17.71 20.84
N GLN A 819 46.37 -17.55 19.54
CA GLN A 819 46.30 -16.25 18.86
C GLN A 819 44.88 -15.68 18.95
N VAL A 820 44.75 -14.51 19.56
CA VAL A 820 43.46 -13.82 19.72
C VAL A 820 42.99 -13.35 18.34
N THR A 821 41.80 -13.77 17.91
CA THR A 821 41.22 -13.28 16.65
C THR A 821 40.84 -11.80 16.76
N PRO A 822 40.79 -11.03 15.65
CA PRO A 822 40.40 -9.61 15.69
C PRO A 822 39.05 -9.35 16.39
N LEU A 823 38.07 -10.25 16.21
CA LEU A 823 36.77 -10.18 16.90
C LEU A 823 36.90 -10.44 18.41
N GLN A 824 37.77 -11.36 18.83
CA GLN A 824 38.06 -11.59 20.25
C GLN A 824 38.82 -10.42 20.88
N ALA A 825 39.69 -9.74 20.12
CA ALA A 825 40.37 -8.53 20.58
C ALA A 825 39.36 -7.38 20.81
N LEU A 826 38.41 -7.18 19.88
CA LEU A 826 37.31 -6.24 20.06
C LEU A 826 36.45 -6.60 21.29
N THR A 827 36.10 -7.88 21.46
CA THR A 827 35.34 -8.35 22.62
C THR A 827 36.07 -8.10 23.94
N LYS A 828 37.40 -8.29 23.97
CA LYS A 828 38.25 -7.98 25.13
C LYS A 828 38.24 -6.48 25.45
N GLN A 829 38.24 -5.61 24.43
CA GLN A 829 38.12 -4.16 24.59
C GLN A 829 36.74 -3.75 25.08
N ILE A 830 35.67 -4.38 24.59
CA ILE A 830 34.30 -4.16 25.08
C ILE A 830 34.22 -4.53 26.57
N VAL A 831 34.72 -5.69 26.97
CA VAL A 831 34.69 -6.12 28.37
C VAL A 831 35.51 -5.18 29.27
N SER A 832 36.73 -4.80 28.89
CA SER A 832 37.58 -3.95 29.74
C SER A 832 37.00 -2.55 29.96
N ARG A 833 36.36 -1.95 28.95
CA ARG A 833 35.72 -0.62 29.06
C ARG A 833 34.34 -0.66 29.73
N THR A 834 33.56 -1.73 29.55
CA THR A 834 32.21 -1.82 30.12
C THR A 834 32.17 -2.10 31.63
N ILE A 835 33.23 -2.65 32.23
CA ILE A 835 33.32 -2.95 33.67
C ILE A 835 33.07 -1.71 34.54
N TYR A 836 33.56 -0.53 34.14
CA TYR A 836 33.39 0.71 34.91
C TYR A 836 31.93 1.15 35.03
N PHE A 837 31.06 0.72 34.11
CA PHE A 837 29.65 1.06 34.12
C PHE A 837 28.80 0.14 35.04
N LEU A 838 29.40 -0.87 35.69
CA LEU A 838 28.71 -1.65 36.74
C LEU A 838 28.33 -0.82 37.96
N THR A 839 28.98 0.33 38.18
CA THR A 839 28.67 1.29 39.25
C THR A 839 27.81 2.46 38.79
N HIS A 840 27.30 2.43 37.56
CA HIS A 840 26.48 3.50 36.99
C HIS A 840 25.15 3.70 37.75
N GLU A 841 24.60 4.92 37.78
CA GLU A 841 23.38 5.28 38.52
C GLU A 841 22.14 4.52 38.02
N SER A 842 22.01 4.35 36.71
CA SER A 842 20.88 3.62 36.11
C SER A 842 20.97 2.11 36.31
N ALA A 843 19.94 1.54 36.94
CA ALA A 843 19.83 0.10 37.16
C ALA A 843 19.67 -0.71 35.86
N THR A 844 19.03 -0.14 34.82
CA THR A 844 18.86 -0.82 33.52
C THR A 844 20.20 -1.02 32.82
N THR A 845 21.05 0.02 32.83
CA THR A 845 22.41 -0.03 32.31
C THR A 845 23.25 -1.08 33.03
N ARG A 846 23.20 -1.11 34.38
CA ARG A 846 23.90 -2.13 35.17
C ARG A 846 23.48 -3.56 34.79
N ALA A 847 22.18 -3.80 34.65
CA ALA A 847 21.66 -5.09 34.23
C ALA A 847 22.10 -5.48 32.81
N LYS A 848 22.03 -4.54 31.84
CA LYS A 848 22.48 -4.76 30.46
C LYS A 848 23.96 -5.08 30.36
N ILE A 849 24.81 -4.45 31.17
CA ILE A 849 26.25 -4.75 31.21
C ILE A 849 26.49 -6.15 31.78
N LEU A 850 25.77 -6.54 32.82
CA LEU A 850 25.88 -7.89 33.38
C LEU A 850 25.45 -8.97 32.36
N THR A 851 24.40 -8.71 31.57
CA THR A 851 24.01 -9.61 30.48
C THR A 851 25.03 -9.61 29.34
N LEU A 852 25.60 -8.45 29.00
CA LEU A 852 26.67 -8.34 28.00
C LEU A 852 27.93 -9.10 28.44
N LEU A 853 28.33 -8.98 29.70
CA LEU A 853 29.45 -9.75 30.25
C LEU A 853 29.16 -11.25 30.16
N SER A 854 27.90 -11.66 30.39
CA SER A 854 27.49 -13.06 30.31
C SER A 854 27.65 -13.62 28.89
N SER A 855 27.22 -12.89 27.86
CA SER A 855 27.41 -13.31 26.45
C SER A 855 28.87 -13.22 25.97
N ALA A 856 29.70 -12.38 26.61
CA ALA A 856 31.13 -12.31 26.32
C ALA A 856 31.95 -13.48 26.91
N VAL A 857 31.47 -14.14 27.98
CA VAL A 857 32.17 -15.26 28.63
C VAL A 857 32.52 -16.37 27.65
N PRO A 858 31.60 -16.96 26.87
CA PRO A 858 31.91 -18.10 25.99
C PRO A 858 32.87 -17.75 24.84
N VAL A 859 32.93 -16.49 24.42
CA VAL A 859 33.72 -16.01 23.26
C VAL A 859 35.20 -15.77 23.61
N LEU A 860 35.50 -15.33 24.83
CA LEU A 860 36.86 -14.94 25.23
C LEU A 860 37.74 -16.13 25.67
N PRO A 861 39.06 -16.13 25.35
CA PRO A 861 40.00 -17.11 25.87
C PRO A 861 40.24 -16.91 27.38
N GLU A 862 40.57 -18.00 28.08
CA GLU A 862 40.72 -18.03 29.54
C GLU A 862 41.71 -16.97 30.06
N SER A 863 42.83 -16.78 29.38
CA SER A 863 43.87 -15.82 29.79
C SER A 863 43.38 -14.37 29.84
N ALA A 864 42.59 -13.94 28.85
CA ALA A 864 42.04 -12.58 28.81
C ALA A 864 40.84 -12.43 29.76
N LEU A 865 40.00 -13.46 29.83
CA LEU A 865 38.79 -13.48 30.63
C LEU A 865 39.10 -13.43 32.14
N LEU A 866 40.05 -14.22 32.61
CA LEU A 866 40.41 -14.33 34.03
C LEU A 866 40.90 -13.00 34.63
N THR A 867 41.74 -12.27 33.91
CA THR A 867 42.24 -10.96 34.35
C THR A 867 41.09 -9.96 34.48
N SER A 868 40.20 -9.89 33.48
CA SER A 868 39.05 -8.98 33.49
C SER A 868 38.03 -9.32 34.56
N ILE A 869 37.71 -10.61 34.78
CA ILE A 869 36.82 -11.04 35.87
C ILE A 869 37.42 -10.73 37.22
N HIS A 870 38.73 -10.97 37.42
CA HIS A 870 39.38 -10.69 38.70
C HIS A 870 39.25 -9.20 39.07
N GLN A 871 39.45 -8.30 38.09
CA GLN A 871 39.24 -6.86 38.27
C GLN A 871 37.77 -6.50 38.54
N ALA A 872 36.83 -7.14 37.84
CA ALA A 872 35.39 -6.87 37.98
C ALA A 872 34.75 -7.50 39.22
N TRP A 873 35.39 -8.49 39.85
CA TRP A 873 34.80 -9.35 40.89
C TRP A 873 34.20 -8.58 42.08
N PRO A 874 34.87 -7.57 42.69
CA PRO A 874 34.28 -6.81 43.78
C PRO A 874 33.01 -6.06 43.36
N PHE A 875 32.97 -5.57 42.12
CA PHE A 875 31.82 -4.86 41.57
C PHE A 875 30.65 -5.82 41.32
N ILE A 876 30.92 -7.00 40.75
CA ILE A 876 29.92 -8.07 40.54
C ILE A 876 29.32 -8.51 41.89
N LEU A 877 30.16 -8.72 42.91
CA LEU A 877 29.71 -9.10 44.25
C LEU A 877 28.81 -8.03 44.89
N ASN A 878 29.12 -6.75 44.70
CA ASN A 878 28.29 -5.66 45.19
C ASN A 878 26.92 -5.63 44.48
N LYS A 879 26.85 -6.01 43.21
CA LYS A 879 25.58 -6.09 42.45
C LYS A 879 24.65 -7.22 42.92
N LEU A 880 25.18 -8.28 43.55
CA LEU A 880 24.34 -9.31 44.19
C LEU A 880 23.55 -8.77 45.39
N SER A 881 23.89 -7.58 45.88
CA SER A 881 23.22 -6.89 46.99
C SER A 881 22.57 -5.56 46.56
N ASP A 882 22.30 -5.38 45.26
CA ASP A 882 21.65 -4.17 44.71
C ASP A 882 20.18 -4.06 45.16
N THR A 883 19.62 -2.85 45.10
CA THR A 883 18.23 -2.58 45.52
C THR A 883 17.21 -3.16 44.54
N GLU A 884 17.56 -3.20 43.25
CA GLU A 884 16.70 -3.63 42.18
C GLU A 884 16.84 -5.14 41.88
N PRO A 885 15.75 -5.93 41.94
CA PRO A 885 15.82 -7.40 41.84
C PRO A 885 16.23 -7.91 40.45
N PHE A 886 15.94 -7.16 39.38
CA PHE A 886 16.34 -7.57 38.03
C PHE A 886 17.86 -7.44 37.80
N VAL A 887 18.54 -6.51 38.50
CA VAL A 887 20.01 -6.39 38.47
C VAL A 887 20.64 -7.60 39.17
N VAL A 888 20.09 -8.01 40.31
CA VAL A 888 20.52 -9.23 41.01
C VAL A 888 20.29 -10.47 40.15
N THR A 889 19.18 -10.54 39.42
CA THR A 889 18.91 -11.65 38.47
C THR A 889 19.96 -11.69 37.36
N ALA A 890 20.34 -10.54 36.79
CA ALA A 890 21.41 -10.48 35.78
C ALA A 890 22.79 -10.84 36.36
N ALA A 891 23.10 -10.40 37.58
CA ALA A 891 24.36 -10.70 38.26
C ALA A 891 24.48 -12.19 38.62
N THR A 892 23.37 -12.81 39.03
CA THR A 892 23.31 -14.27 39.24
C THR A 892 23.50 -14.99 37.91
N GLY A 893 22.82 -14.59 36.83
CA GLY A 893 23.05 -15.15 35.50
C GLY A 893 24.53 -15.09 35.05
N LEU A 894 25.25 -14.00 35.31
CA LEU A 894 26.69 -13.93 35.02
C LEU A 894 27.49 -14.97 35.81
N VAL A 895 27.18 -15.18 37.09
CA VAL A 895 27.85 -16.20 37.91
C VAL A 895 27.52 -17.63 37.42
N GLU A 896 26.32 -17.86 36.90
CA GLU A 896 25.92 -19.13 36.27
C GLU A 896 26.84 -19.44 35.09
N VAL A 897 26.93 -18.52 34.14
CA VAL A 897 27.74 -18.67 32.92
C VAL A 897 29.23 -18.79 33.27
N LEU A 898 29.73 -18.01 34.22
CA LEU A 898 31.11 -18.14 34.71
C LEU A 898 31.38 -19.50 35.35
N SER A 899 30.41 -20.07 36.07
CA SER A 899 30.56 -21.39 36.69
C SER A 899 30.55 -22.50 35.63
N MET A 900 29.75 -22.38 34.58
CA MET A 900 29.71 -23.33 33.47
C MET A 900 31.01 -23.34 32.65
N HIS A 901 31.60 -22.17 32.44
CA HIS A 901 32.69 -22.00 31.49
C HIS A 901 34.10 -21.85 32.11
N VAL A 902 34.20 -21.53 33.41
CA VAL A 902 35.46 -21.30 34.14
C VAL A 902 35.40 -21.89 35.56
N GLY A 903 34.99 -23.15 35.68
CA GLY A 903 34.67 -23.79 36.96
C GLY A 903 35.82 -23.84 37.97
N SER A 904 37.06 -24.11 37.53
CA SER A 904 38.24 -24.24 38.40
C SER A 904 38.62 -22.93 39.12
N PHE A 905 38.52 -21.80 38.43
CA PHE A 905 38.76 -20.47 39.00
C PHE A 905 37.65 -20.02 39.95
N MET A 906 36.42 -20.49 39.72
CA MET A 906 35.24 -20.06 40.46
C MET A 906 35.10 -20.72 41.83
N TYR A 907 35.94 -21.71 42.19
CA TYR A 907 35.84 -22.45 43.47
C TYR A 907 35.73 -21.54 44.71
N ARG A 908 36.80 -20.81 45.05
CA ARG A 908 36.80 -19.93 46.24
C ARG A 908 35.77 -18.81 46.12
N LYS A 909 35.62 -18.26 44.92
CA LYS A 909 34.70 -17.18 44.61
C LYS A 909 33.24 -17.53 44.84
N VAL A 910 32.81 -18.72 44.42
CA VAL A 910 31.42 -19.17 44.60
C VAL A 910 31.17 -19.52 46.07
N TRP A 911 32.07 -20.27 46.70
CA TRP A 911 31.84 -20.80 48.03
C TRP A 911 32.09 -19.80 49.16
N ASP A 912 33.14 -18.98 49.05
CA ASP A 912 33.51 -18.01 50.09
C ASP A 912 32.76 -16.68 49.93
N ASP A 913 32.50 -16.23 48.69
CA ASP A 913 31.89 -14.91 48.45
C ASP A 913 30.40 -14.96 48.05
N VAL A 914 30.00 -15.85 47.13
CA VAL A 914 28.63 -15.87 46.55
C VAL A 914 27.64 -16.58 47.47
N TRP A 915 27.97 -17.78 47.96
CA TRP A 915 27.06 -18.60 48.78
C TRP A 915 26.57 -17.88 50.05
N PRO A 916 27.43 -17.23 50.86
CA PRO A 916 26.96 -16.49 52.05
C PRO A 916 25.97 -15.37 51.69
N ARG A 917 26.19 -14.67 50.57
CA ARG A 917 25.29 -13.60 50.10
C ARG A 917 23.95 -14.18 49.65
N PHE A 918 23.96 -15.29 48.92
CA PHE A 918 22.73 -15.99 48.51
C PHE A 918 21.93 -16.45 49.72
N LYS A 919 22.59 -17.00 50.75
CA LYS A 919 21.94 -17.39 52.01
C LYS A 919 21.20 -16.21 52.66
N THR A 920 21.87 -15.06 52.79
CA THR A 920 21.22 -13.85 53.34
C THR A 920 20.07 -13.34 52.48
N LEU A 921 20.21 -13.44 51.15
CA LEU A 921 19.20 -12.97 50.21
C LEU A 921 17.97 -13.89 50.21
N LEU A 922 18.16 -15.21 50.23
CA LEU A 922 17.10 -16.21 50.36
C LEU A 922 16.28 -16.05 51.65
N GLN A 923 16.92 -15.65 52.75
CA GLN A 923 16.24 -15.32 54.02
C GLN A 923 15.46 -14.01 53.95
N ARG A 924 16.03 -12.97 53.32
CA ARG A 924 15.34 -11.68 53.13
C ARG A 924 14.11 -11.83 52.22
N LEU A 925 14.24 -12.59 51.12
CA LEU A 925 13.13 -12.88 50.21
C LEU A 925 12.02 -13.66 50.91
N GLU A 926 12.35 -14.62 51.77
CA GLU A 926 11.36 -15.37 52.55
C GLU A 926 10.53 -14.46 53.47
N VAL A 927 11.18 -13.53 54.17
CA VAL A 927 10.48 -12.53 55.00
C VAL A 927 9.64 -11.58 54.14
N ALA A 928 10.13 -11.17 52.97
CA ALA A 928 9.40 -10.30 52.06
C ALA A 928 8.18 -10.98 51.42
N ASP A 929 8.35 -12.21 50.95
CA ASP A 929 7.29 -13.03 50.38
C ASP A 929 6.22 -13.30 51.44
N SER A 930 6.57 -13.60 52.70
CA SER A 930 5.57 -13.79 53.77
C SER A 930 4.65 -12.58 54.02
N LYS A 931 5.11 -11.38 53.65
CA LYS A 931 4.37 -10.11 53.78
C LYS A 931 3.65 -9.70 52.49
N SER A 932 3.89 -10.39 51.39
CA SER A 932 3.33 -10.06 50.07
C SER A 932 1.85 -10.48 49.97
N ALA A 933 1.03 -9.68 49.29
CA ALA A 933 -0.37 -10.02 49.05
C ALA A 933 -0.55 -11.25 48.13
N LEU A 934 0.46 -11.53 47.32
CA LEU A 934 0.53 -12.67 46.38
C LEU A 934 1.22 -13.90 47.01
N ALA A 935 1.50 -13.86 48.31
CA ALA A 935 2.03 -14.98 49.06
C ALA A 935 0.99 -16.09 49.15
N ARG A 936 1.42 -17.33 48.92
CA ARG A 936 0.59 -18.50 49.18
C ARG A 936 0.40 -18.61 50.71
N ARG A 937 -0.84 -18.60 51.18
CA ARG A 937 -1.18 -18.54 52.63
C ARG A 937 -1.22 -19.91 53.32
N GLU A 938 -0.80 -20.97 52.63
CA GLU A 938 -0.72 -22.30 53.22
C GLU A 938 0.57 -22.47 54.05
N PRO A 939 0.53 -23.20 55.18
CA PRO A 939 1.70 -23.44 56.01
C PRO A 939 2.83 -24.07 55.20
N GLY A 940 4.02 -23.46 55.23
CA GLY A 940 5.22 -23.99 54.58
C GLY A 940 5.32 -23.82 53.06
N SER A 941 4.37 -23.16 52.41
CA SER A 941 4.49 -22.81 50.98
C SER A 941 5.57 -21.75 50.76
N VAL A 942 6.43 -21.95 49.75
CA VAL A 942 7.54 -21.05 49.42
C VAL A 942 7.21 -20.25 48.17
N GLY A 943 7.45 -18.93 48.24
CA GLY A 943 7.27 -18.01 47.11
C GLY A 943 5.82 -17.59 46.88
N THR A 944 5.58 -17.00 45.71
CA THR A 944 4.29 -16.43 45.32
C THR A 944 3.50 -17.35 44.38
N GLU A 945 2.23 -17.03 44.14
CA GLU A 945 1.37 -17.84 43.27
C GLU A 945 1.75 -17.76 41.78
N SER A 946 2.30 -16.62 41.33
CA SER A 946 2.56 -16.33 39.92
C SER A 946 4.04 -16.45 39.53
N ALA A 947 4.30 -17.11 38.40
CA ALA A 947 5.62 -17.24 37.78
C ALA A 947 6.20 -15.91 37.28
N TYR A 948 5.36 -14.89 37.10
CA TYR A 948 5.75 -13.56 36.63
C TYR A 948 6.27 -12.65 37.74
N THR A 949 6.21 -13.07 39.01
CA THR A 949 6.71 -12.27 40.13
C THR A 949 8.23 -12.17 40.14
N GLN A 950 8.75 -11.05 40.62
CA GLN A 950 10.18 -10.80 40.71
C GLN A 950 10.88 -11.77 41.68
N SER A 951 10.24 -12.13 42.80
CA SER A 951 10.80 -13.11 43.75
C SER A 951 10.91 -14.51 43.16
N HIS A 952 9.92 -14.95 42.37
CA HIS A 952 9.99 -16.23 41.66
C HIS A 952 11.15 -16.27 40.65
N ARG A 953 11.35 -15.21 39.87
CA ARG A 953 12.47 -15.10 38.91
C ARG A 953 13.83 -15.16 39.60
N LEU A 954 13.97 -14.50 40.75
CA LEU A 954 15.19 -14.56 41.55
C LEU A 954 15.47 -15.95 42.11
N HIS A 955 14.45 -16.62 42.67
CA HIS A 955 14.60 -18.01 43.14
C HIS A 955 15.04 -18.95 42.03
N ARG A 956 14.46 -18.81 40.84
CA ARG A 956 14.85 -19.58 39.66
C ARG A 956 16.31 -19.34 39.28
N SER A 957 16.74 -18.08 39.25
CA SER A 957 18.13 -17.72 38.91
C SER A 957 19.15 -18.27 39.93
N MET A 958 18.82 -18.22 41.23
CA MET A 958 19.67 -18.75 42.30
C MET A 958 19.77 -20.27 42.28
N LEU A 959 18.68 -20.96 41.94
CA LEU A 959 18.69 -22.41 41.78
C LEU A 959 19.55 -22.83 40.59
N LYS A 960 19.41 -22.15 39.45
CA LYS A 960 20.20 -22.41 38.24
C LYS A 960 21.69 -22.20 38.46
N THR A 961 22.08 -21.05 39.00
CA THR A 961 23.48 -20.74 39.36
C THR A 961 24.11 -21.77 40.27
N MET A 962 23.42 -22.15 41.34
CA MET A 962 23.94 -23.13 42.30
C MET A 962 23.97 -24.54 41.71
N THR A 963 23.05 -24.87 40.80
CA THR A 963 23.09 -26.14 40.04
C THR A 963 24.30 -26.16 39.10
N ALA A 964 24.52 -25.11 38.33
CA ALA A 964 25.68 -24.97 37.45
C ALA A 964 27.01 -24.99 38.23
N ALA A 965 27.03 -24.39 39.42
CA ALA A 965 28.17 -24.47 40.32
C ALA A 965 28.40 -25.90 40.83
N MET A 966 27.35 -26.66 41.17
CA MET A 966 27.52 -28.05 41.64
C MET A 966 28.01 -28.96 40.53
N GLU A 967 27.60 -28.71 39.29
CA GLU A 967 27.97 -29.53 38.13
C GLU A 967 29.40 -29.24 37.65
N ASN A 968 29.82 -27.98 37.62
CA ASN A 968 31.05 -27.56 36.93
C ASN A 968 32.16 -27.03 37.87
N VAL A 969 31.86 -26.73 39.15
CA VAL A 969 32.83 -26.23 40.14
C VAL A 969 33.12 -27.34 41.16
N GLN A 970 34.36 -27.41 41.65
CA GLN A 970 34.71 -28.33 42.74
C GLN A 970 33.82 -28.07 43.98
N VAL A 971 33.37 -29.14 44.63
CA VAL A 971 32.37 -29.04 45.71
C VAL A 971 33.06 -28.86 47.06
N ASN A 972 32.63 -27.85 47.83
CA ASN A 972 32.96 -27.74 49.26
C ASN A 972 31.84 -28.42 50.06
N ASP A 973 32.12 -29.57 50.67
CA ASP A 973 31.11 -30.42 51.32
C ASP A 973 30.29 -29.70 52.40
N ALA A 974 30.90 -28.80 53.18
CA ALA A 974 30.21 -28.06 54.23
C ALA A 974 29.19 -27.07 53.66
N SER A 975 29.62 -26.27 52.67
CA SER A 975 28.75 -25.27 52.02
C SER A 975 27.71 -25.93 51.12
N ALA A 976 28.05 -27.04 50.46
CA ALA A 976 27.12 -27.84 49.67
C ALA A 976 26.01 -28.46 50.52
N TRP A 977 26.35 -28.97 51.70
CA TRP A 977 25.36 -29.46 52.66
C TRP A 977 24.38 -28.37 53.10
N GLU A 978 24.89 -27.20 53.49
CA GLU A 978 24.04 -26.06 53.84
C GLU A 978 23.14 -25.69 52.66
N MET A 979 23.70 -25.63 51.45
CA MET A 979 22.98 -25.28 50.24
C MET A 979 21.81 -26.21 49.96
N LEU A 980 22.04 -27.51 49.97
CA LEU A 980 21.00 -28.52 49.81
C LEU A 980 19.93 -28.40 50.92
N ALA A 981 20.34 -28.10 52.15
CA ALA A 981 19.42 -27.90 53.27
C ALA A 981 18.55 -26.63 53.14
N TYR A 982 19.00 -25.59 52.44
CA TYR A 982 18.18 -24.40 52.14
C TYR A 982 17.26 -24.60 50.93
N PHE A 983 17.73 -25.26 49.87
CA PHE A 983 16.95 -25.42 48.64
C PHE A 983 15.89 -26.53 48.69
N ARG A 984 15.98 -27.49 49.62
CA ARG A 984 14.95 -28.54 49.79
C ARG A 984 13.52 -28.01 49.97
N ARG A 985 13.35 -26.78 50.47
CA ARG A 985 12.05 -26.12 50.63
C ARG A 985 11.30 -25.92 49.31
N PHE A 986 12.01 -25.79 48.19
CA PHE A 986 11.42 -25.62 46.86
C PHE A 986 10.84 -26.93 46.29
N LEU A 987 11.09 -28.08 46.94
CA LEU A 987 10.52 -29.38 46.60
C LEU A 987 9.10 -29.60 47.15
N HIS A 988 8.49 -28.59 47.77
CA HIS A 988 7.11 -28.65 48.24
C HIS A 988 6.13 -28.93 47.09
N SER A 989 5.09 -29.73 47.34
CA SER A 989 4.13 -30.22 46.34
C SER A 989 3.40 -29.09 45.57
N GLN A 990 3.25 -27.93 46.20
CA GLN A 990 2.56 -26.76 45.63
C GLN A 990 3.47 -25.71 44.97
N VAL A 991 4.80 -25.88 45.04
CA VAL A 991 5.75 -24.97 44.36
C VAL A 991 5.66 -25.17 42.85
N HIS A 992 5.89 -24.10 42.08
CA HIS A 992 5.87 -24.17 40.62
C HIS A 992 6.90 -25.17 40.10
N LYS A 993 6.55 -25.96 39.08
CA LYS A 993 7.40 -27.03 38.55
C LYS A 993 8.79 -26.56 38.13
N GLU A 994 8.93 -25.31 37.66
CA GLU A 994 10.23 -24.76 37.26
C GLU A 994 11.24 -24.61 38.42
N LEU A 995 10.78 -24.45 39.67
CA LEU A 995 11.66 -24.35 40.84
C LEU A 995 11.98 -25.72 41.46
N GLN A 996 11.39 -26.80 40.94
CA GLN A 996 11.58 -28.18 41.41
C GLN A 996 12.74 -28.89 40.68
N THR A 997 13.61 -28.14 39.98
CA THR A 997 14.81 -28.67 39.30
C THR A 997 15.95 -28.89 40.29
N SER A 998 16.62 -30.05 40.24
CA SER A 998 17.68 -30.44 41.17
C SER A 998 19.01 -30.75 40.48
N GLY A 999 20.12 -30.40 41.14
CA GLY A 999 21.47 -30.83 40.77
C GLY A 999 21.74 -32.29 41.13
N LYS A 1000 22.54 -32.96 40.29
CA LYS A 1000 22.79 -34.43 40.31
C LYS A 1000 24.03 -34.86 41.10
N ASN A 1001 24.84 -33.91 41.56
CA ASN A 1001 26.13 -34.19 42.17
C ASN A 1001 26.01 -34.41 43.69
N ASN A 1002 26.74 -35.41 44.20
CA ASN A 1002 26.70 -35.95 45.58
C ASN A 1002 25.35 -36.62 45.96
N ALA A 1003 25.07 -37.77 45.34
CA ALA A 1003 23.86 -38.58 45.57
C ALA A 1003 23.61 -38.88 47.06
N ASP A 1004 24.66 -39.16 47.84
CA ASP A 1004 24.53 -39.56 49.25
C ASP A 1004 24.07 -38.41 50.15
N SER A 1005 24.56 -37.19 49.93
CA SER A 1005 24.14 -36.03 50.73
C SER A 1005 22.71 -35.61 50.38
N VAL A 1006 22.34 -35.69 49.10
CA VAL A 1006 20.96 -35.46 48.63
C VAL A 1006 20.03 -36.53 49.19
N TRP A 1007 20.41 -37.81 49.13
CA TRP A 1007 19.64 -38.92 49.69
C TRP A 1007 19.43 -38.73 51.20
N LEU A 1008 20.48 -38.39 51.94
CA LEU A 1008 20.41 -38.21 53.40
C LEU A 1008 19.52 -37.01 53.77
N ILE A 1009 19.63 -35.88 53.06
CA ILE A 1009 18.79 -34.70 53.32
C ILE A 1009 17.31 -34.97 52.97
N LEU A 1010 17.01 -35.63 51.86
CA LEU A 1010 15.63 -35.92 51.45
C LEU A 1010 14.99 -37.02 52.31
N SER A 1011 15.72 -38.08 52.61
CA SER A 1011 15.27 -39.16 53.50
C SER A 1011 15.07 -38.65 54.92
N SER A 1012 15.99 -37.85 55.48
CA SER A 1012 15.83 -37.26 56.82
C SER A 1012 14.68 -36.25 56.91
N THR A 1013 14.29 -35.62 55.81
CA THR A 1013 13.15 -34.69 55.77
C THR A 1013 11.81 -35.45 55.66
N THR A 1014 11.79 -36.65 55.07
CA THR A 1014 10.56 -37.42 54.77
C THR A 1014 10.30 -38.60 55.71
N ALA A 1015 11.35 -39.28 56.17
CA ALA A 1015 11.30 -40.46 57.01
C ALA A 1015 11.10 -40.11 58.49
N THR A 1016 10.37 -40.96 59.21
CA THR A 1016 10.06 -40.78 60.64
C THR A 1016 11.15 -41.31 61.58
N ASP A 1017 12.11 -42.12 61.09
CA ASP A 1017 12.81 -43.10 61.93
C ASP A 1017 14.33 -42.87 62.09
N CYS A 1018 14.89 -41.74 61.63
CA CYS A 1018 16.32 -41.43 61.80
C CYS A 1018 16.56 -40.52 63.02
N SER A 1019 17.09 -41.08 64.12
CA SER A 1019 17.32 -40.38 65.40
C SER A 1019 18.30 -39.20 65.31
N HIS A 1020 19.41 -39.37 64.59
CA HIS A 1020 20.51 -38.39 64.53
C HIS A 1020 20.25 -37.18 63.61
N THR A 1021 19.29 -37.28 62.68
CA THR A 1021 18.95 -36.22 61.71
C THR A 1021 17.58 -35.60 61.94
N SER A 1022 16.97 -35.86 63.11
CA SER A 1022 15.64 -35.38 63.48
C SER A 1022 15.47 -33.86 63.45
N PHE A 1023 16.55 -33.09 63.64
CA PHE A 1023 16.56 -31.62 63.55
C PHE A 1023 16.28 -31.08 62.13
N LEU A 1024 16.46 -31.91 61.09
CA LEU A 1024 16.20 -31.53 59.71
C LEU A 1024 14.71 -31.60 59.35
N ARG A 1025 13.88 -32.19 60.21
CA ARG A 1025 12.44 -32.38 59.97
C ARG A 1025 11.68 -31.07 60.20
N ARG A 1026 10.97 -30.62 59.17
CA ARG A 1026 9.97 -29.55 59.26
C ARG A 1026 8.62 -30.08 58.79
N ALA A 1027 7.66 -30.21 59.71
CA ALA A 1027 6.34 -30.76 59.41
C ALA A 1027 5.49 -29.87 58.48
N GLU A 1028 5.91 -28.62 58.28
CA GLU A 1028 5.25 -27.63 57.44
C GLU A 1028 5.46 -27.88 55.94
N TRP A 1029 6.45 -28.70 55.53
CA TRP A 1029 6.76 -28.90 54.11
C TRP A 1029 6.30 -30.29 53.60
N ASP A 1030 5.24 -30.33 52.79
CA ASP A 1030 4.81 -31.53 52.06
C ASP A 1030 5.68 -31.82 50.82
N ILE A 1031 6.85 -32.45 51.04
CA ILE A 1031 7.87 -32.74 50.01
C ILE A 1031 7.80 -34.21 49.52
N ARG A 1032 6.98 -35.08 50.14
CA ARG A 1032 7.02 -36.55 49.96
C ARG A 1032 6.90 -37.00 48.51
N LYS A 1033 6.02 -36.37 47.74
CA LYS A 1033 5.80 -36.74 46.33
C LYS A 1033 7.02 -36.45 45.46
N ASN A 1034 7.59 -35.26 45.59
CA ASN A 1034 8.70 -34.81 44.74
C ASN A 1034 10.04 -35.45 45.15
N SER A 1035 10.26 -35.62 46.45
CA SER A 1035 11.42 -36.36 46.97
C SER A 1035 11.43 -37.82 46.50
N ASN A 1036 10.28 -38.51 46.48
CA ASN A 1036 10.21 -39.88 45.95
C ASN A 1036 10.57 -39.95 44.46
N VAL A 1037 10.18 -38.97 43.65
CA VAL A 1037 10.57 -38.92 42.22
C VAL A 1037 12.08 -38.73 42.08
N ILE A 1038 12.70 -37.86 42.89
CA ILE A 1038 14.14 -37.63 42.86
C ILE A 1038 14.90 -38.86 43.36
N LEU A 1039 14.43 -39.50 44.43
CA LEU A 1039 15.03 -40.73 44.97
C LEU A 1039 14.92 -41.89 43.97
N GLN A 1040 13.81 -42.02 43.24
CA GLN A 1040 13.67 -43.00 42.14
C GLN A 1040 14.65 -42.72 40.99
N HIS A 1041 14.86 -41.45 40.64
CA HIS A 1041 15.86 -41.08 39.63
C HIS A 1041 17.30 -41.34 40.10
N LEU A 1042 17.62 -41.08 41.36
CA LEU A 1042 18.92 -41.40 41.95
C LEU A 1042 19.14 -42.92 41.95
N GLN A 1043 18.14 -43.70 42.37
CA GLN A 1043 18.16 -45.18 42.32
C GLN A 1043 18.42 -45.72 40.90
N GLN A 1044 17.82 -45.12 39.86
CA GLN A 1044 18.08 -45.48 38.47
C GLN A 1044 19.51 -45.16 38.00
N GLN A 1045 20.16 -44.13 38.56
CA GLN A 1045 21.54 -43.76 38.21
C GLN A 1045 22.60 -44.54 39.02
N THR A 1046 22.31 -44.85 40.29
CA THR A 1046 23.23 -45.57 41.19
C THR A 1046 23.01 -47.09 41.19
N GLY A 1047 21.99 -47.59 40.47
CA GLY A 1047 21.75 -49.02 40.32
C GLY A 1047 21.27 -49.74 41.58
N LEU A 1048 20.60 -49.02 42.50
CA LEU A 1048 20.05 -49.53 43.76
C LEU A 1048 18.54 -49.71 43.73
#